data_AF-A0A954ANA4-F1
#
_entry.id   AF-A0A954ANA4-F1
#
_cell.length_a   1.000
_cell.length_b   1.000
_cell.length_c   1.000
_cell.angle_alpha   90.00
_cell.angle_beta   90.00
_cell.angle_gamma   90.00
#
_symmetry.space_group_name_H-M   'P 1'
#
loop_
_entity.id
_entity.type
_entity.pdbx_description
1 polymer ?
#
loop_
_entity_poly.entity_id
_entity_poly.type
_entity_poly.pdbx_seq_one_letter_code
_entity_poly.pdbx_strand_id
1 'polypeptide(L)'
;DAFNVEKDFLIGNTTTLTKREVVTTANCNQCHESLRAHGTIRRNVEHCLMCHTSGAEDQNDPTRQGGTPGVSIDFRVMIHKIHNAQHLPSVLGVTTNADGTRKYDSTPAPYLIGRSTDFSDIGFPIWPNLTNPMPRDEGYSALTSTERGLEDQMRSGVTSCDKCHGDPDGDGPLPAPAQGNLAYTNPIRSACSSCHDDWDPAKPYKSNLLIMPAQPDNTVCVQCHTETGSGLAVRDAHMHPLLNSTTNAGLVFNVTQVTESGTNNSNGKLDPGEKIKVDFTLKDWQGLDVNVSELARMEAVVSGPTSNSNVLLEASFPTAAISGASISTHLPSKQFVEFVGDATSSPDTFTTSMAPHWNVTAATTTVWHVDSKATGSTLSAAANAMQNYVDVVDGTKFTRGDYVVIADGLAGEEYLRVQFVQTNRLWFSSTHSSYDQPALRAAHANGTAIEPVTLVEKTLTTDYTLNATTGAITEVANFPDGKGVLVSYTTDFVVPATYPTALNGSPSYDSTYGKWAGMSLVDGTYTVSLWGERTFTVSAVGETTSYNSVSPAGQKDFLVGSATTITPRAAISSADNCNACHNDIWFHGSHRRGFDTCLACHGTAGAEDRPQYVAANAPATNDTTIDFRQMLHKIHMGSDLTNASTYTVVGFGSGYPNNYSAHTYDKVGFPVMPGGTKQCAKCHGDGNTVWTNPPSRNHPSQPKDTRSWLVACSSCHDSDAAKAHMDAQTSPIGSGTESCAVCHGVGKEWSVTERHKAQ
;
A
#
# COMPACT_ATOMS: atom_id res chain seq x y z
N ASP A 1 9.47 33.31 -21.14
CA ASP A 1 9.54 32.93 -19.73
C ASP A 1 10.84 33.46 -19.14
N ALA A 2 10.79 34.49 -18.29
CA ALA A 2 11.99 35.14 -17.77
C ALA A 2 12.22 34.70 -16.32
N PHE A 3 13.44 34.26 -16.00
CA PHE A 3 13.82 33.93 -14.63
C PHE A 3 13.88 35.18 -13.73
N ASN A 4 13.59 35.01 -12.44
CA ASN A 4 13.90 36.04 -11.46
C ASN A 4 15.43 36.14 -11.32
N VAL A 5 15.94 37.36 -11.14
CA VAL A 5 17.37 37.63 -10.95
C VAL A 5 17.53 38.45 -9.69
N GLU A 6 18.47 38.02 -8.86
CA GLU A 6 18.85 38.67 -7.62
C GLU A 6 20.37 38.91 -7.59
N LYS A 7 20.80 39.88 -6.78
CA LYS A 7 22.21 40.14 -6.55
C LYS A 7 22.41 40.74 -5.17
N ASP A 8 23.19 40.05 -4.34
CA ASP A 8 23.67 40.59 -3.08
C ASP A 8 24.75 41.64 -3.32
N PHE A 9 24.73 42.72 -2.55
CA PHE A 9 25.72 43.80 -2.60
C PHE A 9 26.06 44.31 -1.20
N LEU A 10 27.24 44.90 -1.08
CA LEU A 10 27.77 45.42 0.18
C LEU A 10 27.32 46.87 0.41
N ILE A 11 27.10 47.24 1.67
CA ILE A 11 26.80 48.62 2.09
C ILE A 11 27.82 49.05 3.15
N GLY A 12 28.36 50.25 2.99
CA GLY A 12 29.30 50.85 3.95
C GLY A 12 30.69 50.21 3.90
N ASN A 13 31.28 49.96 5.07
CA ASN A 13 32.64 49.43 5.21
C ASN A 13 32.69 47.88 5.22
N THR A 14 31.58 47.21 4.89
CA THR A 14 31.55 45.75 4.81
C THR A 14 32.38 45.30 3.61
N THR A 15 33.29 44.33 3.82
CA THR A 15 34.18 43.82 2.76
C THR A 15 33.82 42.42 2.28
N THR A 16 32.88 41.76 2.95
CA THR A 16 32.53 40.36 2.74
C THR A 16 31.04 40.22 2.51
N LEU A 17 30.66 39.60 1.39
CA LEU A 17 29.28 39.19 1.15
C LEU A 17 28.98 37.98 2.01
N THR A 18 27.96 38.07 2.86
CA THR A 18 27.44 36.94 3.64
C THR A 18 26.05 36.61 3.12
N LYS A 19 25.93 35.53 2.36
CA LYS A 19 24.62 35.04 1.88
C LYS A 19 23.82 34.44 3.04
N ARG A 20 22.49 34.54 2.96
CA ARG A 20 21.55 33.77 3.80
C ARG A 20 20.90 32.65 2.99
N GLU A 21 21.46 31.45 3.01
CA GLU A 21 21.00 30.28 2.22
C GLU A 21 20.67 29.09 3.15
N VAL A 22 19.47 29.12 3.72
CA VAL A 22 18.97 28.07 4.65
C VAL A 22 18.25 26.95 3.92
N VAL A 23 17.74 27.22 2.72
CA VAL A 23 17.12 26.29 1.77
C VAL A 23 17.48 26.72 0.35
N THR A 24 17.40 25.83 -0.63
CA THR A 24 17.56 26.19 -2.06
C THR A 24 16.29 25.92 -2.86
N THR A 25 16.14 26.59 -4.00
CA THR A 25 15.04 26.30 -4.94
C THR A 25 15.07 24.84 -5.44
N ALA A 26 16.25 24.22 -5.50
CA ALA A 26 16.39 22.81 -5.89
C ALA A 26 15.74 21.87 -4.85
N ASN A 27 15.80 22.21 -3.56
CA ASN A 27 15.12 21.42 -2.52
C ASN A 27 13.60 21.40 -2.75
N CYS A 28 13.00 22.55 -3.04
CA CYS A 28 11.57 22.66 -3.33
C CYS A 28 11.17 21.90 -4.62
N ASN A 29 12.00 22.00 -5.66
CA ASN A 29 11.70 21.47 -6.99
C ASN A 29 11.80 19.94 -7.09
N GLN A 30 12.26 19.25 -6.04
CA GLN A 30 12.12 17.80 -5.94
C GLN A 30 10.66 17.38 -6.12
N CYS A 31 9.76 18.03 -5.38
CA CYS A 31 8.31 17.81 -5.50
C CYS A 31 7.68 18.75 -6.53
N HIS A 32 8.06 20.03 -6.48
CA HIS A 32 7.37 21.05 -7.25
C HIS A 32 7.76 21.09 -8.72
N GLU A 33 8.83 20.42 -9.15
CA GLU A 33 9.45 20.49 -10.49
C GLU A 33 9.97 21.89 -10.84
N SER A 34 9.08 22.88 -10.79
CA SER A 34 9.39 24.27 -10.92
C SER A 34 8.42 25.08 -10.06
N LEU A 35 8.83 25.42 -8.84
CA LEU A 35 8.04 26.20 -7.89
C LEU A 35 7.46 27.46 -8.55
N ARG A 36 6.14 27.68 -8.39
CA ARG A 36 5.42 28.84 -8.95
C ARG A 36 4.51 29.43 -7.89
N ALA A 37 4.58 30.74 -7.71
CA ALA A 37 3.65 31.48 -6.85
C ALA A 37 3.19 32.79 -7.51
N HIS A 38 2.12 33.36 -6.96
CA HIS A 38 1.55 34.67 -7.36
C HIS A 38 1.23 34.78 -8.85
N GLY A 39 0.46 33.83 -9.40
CA GLY A 39 0.13 33.83 -10.82
C GLY A 39 1.31 33.42 -11.72
N THR A 40 2.19 32.56 -11.21
CA THR A 40 3.36 31.95 -11.90
C THR A 40 4.57 32.87 -12.13
N ILE A 41 4.54 34.11 -11.63
CA ILE A 41 5.59 35.12 -11.88
C ILE A 41 6.76 35.07 -10.89
N ARG A 42 6.63 34.34 -9.77
CA ARG A 42 7.68 34.18 -8.74
C ARG A 42 8.08 32.71 -8.64
N ARG A 43 9.38 32.44 -8.77
CA ARG A 43 9.89 31.08 -9.05
C ARG A 43 11.11 30.65 -8.23
N ASN A 44 11.90 31.61 -7.75
CA ASN A 44 13.10 31.33 -6.97
C ASN A 44 12.89 31.74 -5.51
N VAL A 45 13.39 30.93 -4.58
CA VAL A 45 13.29 31.16 -3.13
C VAL A 45 13.88 32.51 -2.75
N GLU A 46 15.01 32.89 -3.33
CA GLU A 46 15.70 34.15 -3.07
C GLU A 46 14.79 35.36 -3.32
N HIS A 47 13.95 35.30 -4.35
CA HIS A 47 12.99 36.35 -4.65
C HIS A 47 11.84 36.39 -3.63
N CYS A 48 11.37 35.23 -3.15
CA CYS A 48 10.35 35.14 -2.10
C CYS A 48 10.83 35.83 -0.81
N LEU A 49 12.10 35.63 -0.45
CA LEU A 49 12.71 36.17 0.77
C LEU A 49 12.80 37.70 0.80
N MET A 50 12.64 38.38 -0.34
CA MET A 50 12.60 39.85 -0.40
C MET A 50 11.28 40.45 0.10
N CYS A 51 10.21 39.66 0.19
CA CYS A 51 8.91 40.11 0.68
C CYS A 51 8.45 39.33 1.92
N HIS A 52 8.72 38.03 1.99
CA HIS A 52 8.35 37.16 3.10
C HIS A 52 9.37 37.27 4.26
N THR A 53 9.52 38.48 4.79
CA THR A 53 10.53 38.84 5.80
C THR A 53 10.00 38.71 7.23
N SER A 54 10.92 38.78 8.21
CA SER A 54 10.54 38.85 9.63
C SER A 54 9.59 40.00 9.93
N GLY A 55 8.48 39.68 10.61
CA GLY A 55 7.43 40.64 10.97
C GLY A 55 6.45 40.98 9.84
N ALA A 56 6.57 40.35 8.67
CA ALA A 56 5.58 40.50 7.61
C ALA A 56 4.30 39.71 7.97
N GLU A 57 3.14 40.33 7.75
CA GLU A 57 1.82 39.75 8.03
C GLU A 57 0.94 39.77 6.77
N ASP A 58 0.09 38.76 6.60
CA ASP A 58 -0.89 38.73 5.52
C ASP A 58 -2.00 39.74 5.82
N GLN A 59 -2.22 40.67 4.89
CA GLN A 59 -3.36 41.59 4.89
C GLN A 59 -3.82 42.02 6.29
N ASN A 60 -2.89 42.59 7.06
CA ASN A 60 -3.12 43.03 8.45
C ASN A 60 -4.06 44.24 8.51
N ASP A 61 -5.30 44.01 8.10
CA ASP A 61 -6.40 44.96 8.08
C ASP A 61 -7.68 44.21 8.47
N PRO A 62 -8.15 44.37 9.73
CA PRO A 62 -9.35 43.71 10.21
C PRO A 62 -10.64 44.18 9.51
N THR A 63 -10.57 45.29 8.77
CA THR A 63 -11.72 45.86 8.04
C THR A 63 -11.84 45.32 6.61
N ARG A 64 -10.80 44.63 6.12
CA ARG A 64 -10.77 44.05 4.79
C ARG A 64 -11.44 42.67 4.81
N GLN A 65 -12.37 42.44 3.89
CA GLN A 65 -12.94 41.11 3.69
C GLN A 65 -11.83 40.12 3.33
N GLY A 66 -11.66 39.08 4.15
CA GLY A 66 -10.58 38.10 4.02
C GLY A 66 -9.20 38.56 4.53
N GLY A 67 -9.15 39.66 5.29
CA GLY A 67 -7.95 40.06 6.04
C GLY A 67 -7.66 39.07 7.17
N THR A 68 -6.38 38.86 7.46
CA THR A 68 -5.88 37.87 8.42
C THR A 68 -4.92 38.54 9.43
N PRO A 69 -5.37 39.55 10.22
CA PRO A 69 -4.52 40.24 11.19
C PRO A 69 -3.76 39.28 12.11
N GLY A 70 -2.46 39.50 12.25
CA GLY A 70 -1.57 38.67 13.07
C GLY A 70 -1.13 37.35 12.43
N VAL A 71 -1.59 37.01 11.22
CA VAL A 71 -1.08 35.84 10.48
C VAL A 71 0.24 36.23 9.82
N SER A 72 1.33 35.67 10.34
CA SER A 72 2.68 35.89 9.78
C SER A 72 2.82 35.27 8.39
N ILE A 73 3.40 36.04 7.47
CA ILE A 73 3.90 35.59 6.17
C ILE A 73 5.43 35.60 6.11
N ASP A 74 6.10 35.66 7.26
CA ASP A 74 7.53 35.35 7.35
C ASP A 74 7.78 33.98 6.71
N PHE A 75 8.73 33.91 5.79
CA PHE A 75 8.96 32.72 4.96
C PHE A 75 9.08 31.44 5.79
N ARG A 76 9.80 31.49 6.93
CA ARG A 76 9.98 30.30 7.78
C ARG A 76 8.67 29.86 8.44
N VAL A 77 7.83 30.81 8.86
CA VAL A 77 6.57 30.51 9.54
C VAL A 77 5.57 29.97 8.53
N MET A 78 5.43 30.67 7.41
CA MET A 78 4.47 30.35 6.36
C MET A 78 4.76 28.98 5.74
N ILE A 79 6.01 28.73 5.35
CA ILE A 79 6.36 27.47 4.69
C ILE A 79 6.18 26.27 5.63
N HIS A 80 6.59 26.36 6.89
CA HIS A 80 6.33 25.28 7.84
C HIS A 80 4.83 25.06 8.08
N LYS A 81 4.04 26.12 8.27
CA LYS A 81 2.58 25.99 8.46
C LYS A 81 1.87 25.40 7.25
N ILE A 82 2.25 25.79 6.02
CA ILE A 82 1.71 25.22 4.78
C ILE A 82 1.96 23.71 4.70
N HIS A 83 3.14 23.23 5.08
CA HIS A 83 3.49 21.82 4.95
C HIS A 83 3.07 20.98 6.15
N ASN A 84 2.93 21.57 7.35
CA ASN A 84 2.41 20.86 8.51
C ASN A 84 0.86 20.85 8.55
N ALA A 85 0.22 21.93 8.09
CA ALA A 85 -1.20 22.04 7.71
C ALA A 85 -2.18 21.18 8.53
N GLN A 86 -2.67 20.06 7.99
CA GLN A 86 -3.67 19.20 8.63
C GLN A 86 -3.20 18.56 9.95
N HIS A 87 -1.91 18.69 10.28
CA HIS A 87 -1.27 18.23 11.50
C HIS A 87 -0.96 19.38 12.46
N LEU A 88 -1.33 20.62 12.15
CA LEU A 88 -1.20 21.75 13.07
C LEU A 88 -2.19 21.57 14.23
N PRO A 89 -1.73 21.65 15.50
CA PRO A 89 -2.61 21.63 16.65
C PRO A 89 -3.79 22.61 16.54
N SER A 90 -3.54 23.84 16.10
CA SER A 90 -4.60 24.86 15.97
C SER A 90 -5.69 24.48 14.95
N VAL A 91 -5.31 23.89 13.81
CA VAL A 91 -6.23 23.37 12.79
C VAL A 91 -7.09 22.25 13.36
N LEU A 92 -6.57 21.50 14.33
CA LEU A 92 -7.26 20.41 15.01
C LEU A 92 -8.05 20.83 16.25
N GLY A 93 -8.02 22.11 16.62
CA GLY A 93 -8.67 22.60 17.84
C GLY A 93 -7.90 22.26 19.13
N VAL A 94 -6.60 22.01 19.02
CA VAL A 94 -5.71 21.76 20.15
C VAL A 94 -4.89 23.01 20.47
N THR A 95 -4.84 23.37 21.76
CA THR A 95 -4.18 24.59 22.28
C THR A 95 -3.58 24.32 23.66
N THR A 96 -3.00 25.34 24.32
CA THR A 96 -2.46 25.24 25.68
C THR A 96 -3.33 25.95 26.74
N ASN A 97 -3.64 25.24 27.83
CA ASN A 97 -4.31 25.76 29.03
C ASN A 97 -3.43 26.76 29.79
N ALA A 98 -4.03 27.55 30.69
CA ALA A 98 -3.30 28.51 31.52
C ALA A 98 -2.20 27.88 32.40
N ASP A 99 -2.37 26.61 32.78
CA ASP A 99 -1.41 25.86 33.60
C ASP A 99 -0.33 25.14 32.78
N GLY A 100 -0.37 25.28 31.45
CA GLY A 100 0.57 24.71 30.50
C GLY A 100 0.23 23.32 29.97
N THR A 101 -0.88 22.71 30.39
CA THR A 101 -1.34 21.42 29.84
C THR A 101 -2.02 21.60 28.48
N ARG A 102 -2.05 20.54 27.66
CA ARG A 102 -2.79 20.54 26.39
C ARG A 102 -4.30 20.63 26.62
N LYS A 103 -4.98 21.33 25.71
CA LYS A 103 -6.43 21.56 25.67
C LYS A 103 -6.97 21.08 24.32
N TYR A 104 -7.83 20.05 24.32
CA TYR A 104 -8.32 19.38 23.11
C TYR A 104 -9.73 19.81 22.64
N ASP A 105 -10.35 20.77 23.34
CA ASP A 105 -11.73 21.21 23.09
C ASP A 105 -11.80 22.67 22.61
N SER A 106 -10.70 23.22 22.09
CA SER A 106 -10.72 24.54 21.44
C SER A 106 -11.34 24.44 20.05
N THR A 107 -11.88 25.57 19.56
CA THR A 107 -12.42 25.63 18.21
C THR A 107 -11.30 25.49 17.17
N PRO A 108 -11.40 24.54 16.22
CA PRO A 108 -10.48 24.45 15.08
C PRO A 108 -10.31 25.78 14.36
N ALA A 109 -9.06 26.17 14.12
CA ALA A 109 -8.70 27.40 13.44
C ALA A 109 -8.00 27.09 12.11
N PRO A 110 -8.66 27.32 10.96
CA PRO A 110 -8.05 27.03 9.66
C PRO A 110 -6.85 27.94 9.40
N TYR A 111 -5.84 27.43 8.68
CA TYR A 111 -4.69 28.21 8.26
C TYR A 111 -4.96 28.93 6.93
N LEU A 112 -5.37 30.20 7.04
CA LEU A 112 -5.76 31.04 5.91
C LEU A 112 -4.68 32.06 5.57
N ILE A 113 -4.27 32.13 4.30
CA ILE A 113 -3.40 33.20 3.77
C ILE A 113 -3.86 33.65 2.38
N GLY A 114 -3.48 34.86 1.95
CA GLY A 114 -3.56 35.27 0.54
C GLY A 114 -4.98 35.52 0.03
N ARG A 115 -5.86 36.11 0.87
CA ARG A 115 -7.31 36.33 0.62
C ARG A 115 -8.15 35.07 0.88
N SER A 116 -7.98 34.49 2.07
CA SER A 116 -8.75 33.34 2.54
C SER A 116 -8.53 32.05 1.74
N THR A 117 -7.35 31.86 1.15
CA THR A 117 -6.95 30.52 0.67
C THR A 117 -6.65 29.66 1.88
N ASP A 118 -7.34 28.53 1.97
CA ASP A 118 -7.21 27.58 3.07
C ASP A 118 -6.16 26.52 2.75
N PHE A 119 -5.14 26.42 3.61
CA PHE A 119 -4.05 25.44 3.50
C PHE A 119 -4.23 24.29 4.50
N SER A 120 -5.34 24.24 5.25
CA SER A 120 -5.55 23.29 6.35
C SER A 120 -5.64 21.83 5.90
N ASP A 121 -6.03 21.57 4.65
CA ASP A 121 -6.19 20.21 4.11
C ASP A 121 -4.89 19.64 3.51
N ILE A 122 -3.77 20.39 3.53
CA ILE A 122 -2.52 19.90 2.94
C ILE A 122 -1.95 18.77 3.80
N GLY A 123 -1.71 17.63 3.16
CA GLY A 123 -0.91 16.53 3.70
C GLY A 123 0.46 16.48 3.03
N PHE A 124 1.53 16.59 3.82
CA PHE A 124 2.89 16.46 3.30
C PHE A 124 3.14 15.01 2.85
N PRO A 125 3.51 14.75 1.59
CA PRO A 125 3.47 13.41 1.01
C PRO A 125 4.70 12.57 1.38
N ILE A 126 5.17 12.61 2.63
CA ILE A 126 6.40 11.95 3.07
C ILE A 126 6.11 10.87 4.11
N TRP A 127 6.43 9.62 3.75
CA TRP A 127 6.52 8.53 4.71
C TRP A 127 7.84 8.54 5.50
N PRO A 128 7.86 8.00 6.72
CA PRO A 128 6.78 7.24 7.38
C PRO A 128 5.69 8.10 8.01
N ASN A 129 5.97 9.38 8.30
CA ASN A 129 5.08 10.28 9.06
C ASN A 129 3.68 10.41 8.46
N LEU A 130 3.55 10.37 7.13
CA LEU A 130 2.25 10.43 6.45
C LEU A 130 1.22 9.42 6.99
N THR A 131 1.66 8.24 7.45
CA THR A 131 0.76 7.19 7.97
C THR A 131 1.14 6.65 9.34
N ASN A 132 2.34 6.96 9.82
CA ASN A 132 2.85 6.47 11.11
C ASN A 132 3.19 7.69 11.97
N PRO A 133 2.47 7.90 13.08
CA PRO A 133 2.83 8.93 14.04
C PRO A 133 4.22 8.63 14.65
N MET A 134 4.87 9.67 15.18
CA MET A 134 6.06 9.57 16.04
C MET A 134 5.81 8.67 17.29
N PRO A 135 6.77 8.47 18.23
CA PRO A 135 6.55 7.72 19.49
C PRO A 135 5.65 8.40 20.51
N ARG A 136 4.58 7.71 20.96
CA ARG A 136 3.65 8.20 21.99
C ARG A 136 4.42 8.60 23.24
N ASP A 137 3.90 9.61 23.91
CA ASP A 137 4.49 10.21 25.09
C ASP A 137 3.47 10.27 26.24
N GLU A 138 3.98 10.57 27.43
CA GLU A 138 3.26 10.44 28.70
C GLU A 138 1.82 10.97 28.66
N GLY A 139 0.89 10.17 29.16
CA GLY A 139 -0.51 10.57 29.33
C GLY A 139 -1.39 10.20 28.14
N TYR A 140 -0.81 9.77 27.02
CA TYR A 140 -1.56 9.27 25.86
C TYR A 140 -2.56 8.18 26.23
N SER A 141 -2.14 7.22 27.06
CA SER A 141 -3.00 6.11 27.49
C SER A 141 -4.19 6.56 28.36
N ALA A 142 -4.08 7.74 29.00
CA ALA A 142 -5.15 8.32 29.83
C ALA A 142 -6.18 9.13 29.02
N LEU A 143 -5.88 9.48 27.76
CA LEU A 143 -6.76 10.27 26.90
C LEU A 143 -8.03 9.49 26.50
N THR A 144 -9.07 10.21 26.10
CA THR A 144 -10.23 9.63 25.42
C THR A 144 -9.85 9.14 24.01
N SER A 145 -10.72 8.34 23.38
CA SER A 145 -10.48 7.89 21.99
C SER A 145 -10.36 9.04 20.99
N THR A 146 -11.14 10.11 21.19
CA THR A 146 -11.11 11.30 20.32
C THR A 146 -9.81 12.05 20.48
N GLU A 147 -9.39 12.32 21.72
CA GLU A 147 -8.13 13.01 22.01
C GLU A 147 -6.92 12.22 21.52
N ARG A 148 -6.92 10.88 21.67
CA ARG A 148 -5.89 10.02 21.07
C ARG A 148 -5.82 10.15 19.55
N GLY A 149 -6.96 10.29 18.87
CA GLY A 149 -7.00 10.53 17.44
C GLY A 149 -6.36 11.86 17.05
N LEU A 150 -6.63 12.93 17.81
CA LEU A 150 -5.99 14.24 17.60
C LEU A 150 -4.48 14.18 17.85
N GLU A 151 -4.04 13.49 18.91
CA GLU A 151 -2.62 13.26 19.21
C GLU A 151 -1.91 12.52 18.06
N ASP A 152 -2.44 11.38 17.64
CA ASP A 152 -1.84 10.61 16.55
C ASP A 152 -1.82 11.42 15.24
N GLN A 153 -2.82 12.29 14.99
CA GLN A 153 -2.81 13.20 13.84
C GLN A 153 -1.73 14.28 13.93
N MET A 154 -1.58 14.97 15.07
CA MET A 154 -0.50 15.96 15.26
C MET A 154 0.88 15.32 15.16
N ARG A 155 1.04 14.10 15.70
CA ARG A 155 2.30 13.36 15.74
C ARG A 155 2.68 12.73 14.40
N SER A 156 1.77 12.78 13.42
CA SER A 156 2.02 12.47 12.01
C SER A 156 2.50 13.70 11.21
N GLY A 157 2.68 14.84 11.87
CA GLY A 157 3.23 16.06 11.29
C GLY A 157 4.64 15.90 10.71
N VAL A 158 5.10 16.92 10.00
CA VAL A 158 6.34 16.89 9.22
C VAL A 158 7.56 16.85 10.13
N THR A 159 8.39 15.82 10.00
CA THR A 159 9.69 15.75 10.70
C THR A 159 10.89 15.45 9.79
N SER A 160 10.67 15.23 8.48
CA SER A 160 11.73 15.06 7.47
C SER A 160 12.30 16.40 7.02
N CYS A 161 13.00 17.08 7.95
CA CYS A 161 13.56 18.42 7.74
C CYS A 161 14.54 18.49 6.55
N ASP A 162 15.24 17.38 6.28
CA ASP A 162 16.22 17.19 5.21
C ASP A 162 15.65 17.47 3.81
N LYS A 163 14.34 17.23 3.60
CA LYS A 163 13.67 17.49 2.32
C LYS A 163 13.74 18.96 1.90
N CYS A 164 13.77 19.88 2.86
CA CYS A 164 13.91 21.32 2.61
C CYS A 164 15.31 21.85 2.95
N HIS A 165 15.88 21.39 4.06
CA HIS A 165 17.15 21.92 4.60
C HIS A 165 18.39 21.17 4.10
N GLY A 166 18.21 20.24 3.16
CA GLY A 166 19.27 19.43 2.57
C GLY A 166 19.85 18.42 3.55
N ASP A 167 20.90 17.73 3.13
CA ASP A 167 21.57 16.73 3.95
C ASP A 167 22.97 17.18 4.38
N PRO A 168 23.14 17.71 5.60
CA PRO A 168 24.43 18.25 6.04
C PRO A 168 25.52 17.18 6.24
N ASP A 169 25.17 15.89 6.32
CA ASP A 169 26.15 14.80 6.47
C ASP A 169 26.68 14.27 5.12
N GLY A 170 25.98 14.57 4.03
CA GLY A 170 26.40 14.29 2.65
C GLY A 170 26.01 12.92 2.10
N ASP A 171 25.23 12.13 2.83
CA ASP A 171 24.84 10.77 2.43
C ASP A 171 23.55 10.73 1.57
N GLY A 172 22.78 11.82 1.54
CA GLY A 172 21.54 11.98 0.77
C GLY A 172 21.72 12.59 -0.62
N PRO A 173 20.70 12.49 -1.51
CA PRO A 173 20.79 12.95 -2.90
C PRO A 173 20.76 14.48 -3.05
N LEU A 174 20.65 15.24 -1.95
CA LEU A 174 20.36 16.67 -1.95
C LEU A 174 21.58 17.50 -1.55
N PRO A 175 22.02 18.46 -2.37
CA PRO A 175 23.07 19.37 -1.95
C PRO A 175 22.59 20.15 -0.73
N ALA A 176 23.39 20.14 0.34
CA ALA A 176 23.13 20.93 1.52
C ALA A 176 23.18 22.43 1.18
N PRO A 177 22.11 23.21 1.45
CA PRO A 177 22.19 24.67 1.47
C PRO A 177 23.35 25.11 2.36
N ALA A 178 24.08 26.17 1.98
CA ALA A 178 25.28 26.59 2.69
C ALA A 178 25.06 26.84 4.20
N GLN A 179 23.82 27.14 4.61
CA GLN A 179 23.42 27.35 6.00
C GLN A 179 22.19 26.51 6.38
N GLY A 180 21.97 25.36 5.72
CA GLY A 180 20.85 24.45 6.03
C GLY A 180 20.85 23.98 7.48
N ASN A 181 22.04 23.84 8.09
CA ASN A 181 22.21 23.43 9.49
C ASN A 181 21.49 24.36 10.49
N LEU A 182 21.21 25.62 10.13
CA LEU A 182 20.54 26.57 11.02
C LEU A 182 19.14 26.09 11.46
N ALA A 183 18.51 25.19 10.71
CA ALA A 183 17.26 24.54 11.11
C ALA A 183 17.39 23.71 12.41
N TYR A 184 18.60 23.22 12.71
CA TYR A 184 18.86 22.34 13.85
C TYR A 184 19.66 23.03 14.96
N THR A 185 20.56 23.96 14.60
CA THR A 185 21.47 24.61 15.56
C THR A 185 20.95 25.92 16.13
N ASN A 186 19.90 26.51 15.54
CA ASN A 186 19.37 27.81 15.94
C ASN A 186 17.85 27.77 16.18
N PRO A 187 17.39 27.05 17.22
CA PRO A 187 15.97 27.00 17.57
C PRO A 187 15.49 28.37 18.01
N ILE A 188 14.42 28.86 17.36
CA ILE A 188 13.80 30.16 17.66
C ILE A 188 12.28 30.03 17.72
N ARG A 189 11.63 30.81 18.59
CA ARG A 189 10.19 30.78 18.85
C ARG A 189 9.35 30.74 17.58
N SER A 190 9.61 31.65 16.64
CA SER A 190 8.83 31.73 15.40
C SER A 190 8.95 30.50 14.50
N ALA A 191 10.07 29.78 14.52
CA ALA A 191 10.25 28.59 13.71
C ALA A 191 9.68 27.34 14.39
N CYS A 192 9.74 27.25 15.72
CA CYS A 192 9.18 26.10 16.44
C CYS A 192 7.64 26.19 16.51
N SER A 193 7.10 27.39 16.80
CA SER A 193 5.65 27.65 16.87
C SER A 193 4.94 27.63 15.53
N SER A 194 5.66 27.45 14.41
CA SER A 194 5.01 27.23 13.12
C SER A 194 4.44 25.82 12.97
N CYS A 195 4.99 24.83 13.67
CA CYS A 195 4.45 23.46 13.72
C CYS A 195 3.84 23.16 15.09
N HIS A 196 4.51 23.56 16.17
CA HIS A 196 4.02 23.47 17.55
C HIS A 196 3.20 24.71 17.92
N ASP A 197 2.10 24.93 17.20
CA ASP A 197 1.30 26.15 17.32
C ASP A 197 0.23 26.12 18.42
N ASP A 198 0.15 25.01 19.17
CA ASP A 198 -0.52 24.92 20.46
C ASP A 198 0.25 25.65 21.56
N TRP A 199 1.58 25.80 21.41
CA TRP A 199 2.43 26.44 22.39
C TRP A 199 2.26 27.96 22.45
N ASP A 200 1.92 28.45 23.64
CA ASP A 200 1.87 29.88 23.96
C ASP A 200 3.12 30.29 24.76
N PRO A 201 4.04 31.10 24.21
CA PRO A 201 5.28 31.47 24.90
C PRO A 201 5.07 32.32 26.17
N ALA A 202 3.88 32.90 26.37
CA ALA A 202 3.54 33.63 27.60
C ALA A 202 3.13 32.71 28.76
N LYS A 203 2.92 31.42 28.50
CA LYS A 203 2.50 30.41 29.47
C LYS A 203 3.62 29.38 29.70
N PRO A 204 3.63 28.68 30.84
CA PRO A 204 4.37 27.44 30.92
C PRO A 204 3.84 26.45 29.88
N TYR A 205 4.67 25.50 29.46
CA TYR A 205 4.27 24.37 28.61
C TYR A 205 4.65 23.08 29.33
N LYS A 206 3.69 22.18 29.51
CA LYS A 206 3.84 20.91 30.21
C LYS A 206 3.57 19.77 29.24
N SER A 207 4.61 18.98 29.00
CA SER A 207 4.54 17.77 28.18
C SER A 207 5.62 16.83 28.66
N ASN A 208 5.34 15.53 28.67
CA ASN A 208 6.36 14.48 28.76
C ASN A 208 7.17 14.58 30.05
N LEU A 209 6.50 14.67 31.21
CA LEU A 209 7.10 14.93 32.53
C LEU A 209 7.93 16.23 32.65
N LEU A 210 8.01 17.05 31.60
CA LEU A 210 8.83 18.25 31.55
C LEU A 210 7.95 19.49 31.61
N ILE A 211 8.50 20.52 32.22
CA ILE A 211 7.89 21.85 32.29
C ILE A 211 8.87 22.83 31.66
N MET A 212 8.48 23.40 30.53
CA MET A 212 9.15 24.57 29.98
C MET A 212 8.50 25.82 30.57
N PRO A 213 9.23 26.68 31.30
CA PRO A 213 8.67 27.94 31.78
C PRO A 213 8.32 28.86 30.60
N ALA A 214 7.57 29.92 30.86
CA ALA A 214 7.28 30.95 29.85
C ALA A 214 8.58 31.45 29.20
N GLN A 215 8.59 31.57 27.87
CA GLN A 215 9.77 31.92 27.06
C GLN A 215 9.58 33.29 26.42
N PRO A 216 10.03 34.38 27.05
CA PRO A 216 9.86 35.72 26.51
C PRO A 216 10.74 36.02 25.29
N ASP A 217 11.81 35.25 25.07
CA ASP A 217 12.76 35.43 23.97
C ASP A 217 13.40 34.09 23.53
N ASN A 218 14.44 34.14 22.68
CA ASN A 218 15.11 32.96 22.13
C ASN A 218 16.43 32.60 22.86
N THR A 219 16.79 33.29 23.95
CA THR A 219 18.16 33.25 24.51
C THR A 219 18.54 31.90 25.11
N VAL A 220 17.57 31.10 25.53
CA VAL A 220 17.80 29.83 26.24
C VAL A 220 17.46 28.60 25.41
N CYS A 221 16.85 28.75 24.23
CA CYS A 221 16.34 27.62 23.44
C CYS A 221 17.42 26.57 23.18
N VAL A 222 18.58 26.99 22.68
CA VAL A 222 19.69 26.08 22.32
C VAL A 222 20.37 25.40 23.53
N GLN A 223 20.14 25.91 24.75
CA GLN A 223 20.70 25.30 25.96
C GLN A 223 19.98 23.99 26.31
N CYS A 224 18.70 23.88 25.94
CA CYS A 224 17.90 22.67 26.16
C CYS A 224 17.69 21.89 24.86
N HIS A 225 17.48 22.59 23.74
CA HIS A 225 17.30 22.01 22.41
C HIS A 225 18.60 22.11 21.61
N THR A 226 19.54 21.23 21.93
CA THR A 226 20.79 21.09 21.18
C THR A 226 20.54 20.52 19.78
N GLU A 227 21.55 20.51 18.91
CA GLU A 227 21.41 19.85 17.60
C GLU A 227 21.19 18.34 17.75
N THR A 228 22.06 17.67 18.51
CA THR A 228 22.06 16.23 18.80
C THR A 228 22.42 15.95 20.26
N GLY A 229 22.35 14.68 20.67
CA GLY A 229 22.89 14.16 21.92
C GLY A 229 21.88 14.03 23.06
N SER A 230 20.60 14.30 22.83
CA SER A 230 19.55 14.14 23.85
C SER A 230 18.16 13.93 23.23
N GLY A 231 17.20 13.42 24.01
CA GLY A 231 15.81 13.28 23.56
C GLY A 231 15.07 14.59 23.30
N LEU A 232 15.67 15.74 23.64
CA LEU A 232 15.15 17.09 23.33
C LEU A 232 15.92 17.78 22.20
N ALA A 233 16.97 17.14 21.71
CA ALA A 233 17.78 17.68 20.64
C ALA A 233 16.98 17.71 19.33
N VAL A 234 17.11 18.80 18.57
CA VAL A 234 16.25 19.09 17.42
C VAL A 234 16.34 17.98 16.37
N ARG A 235 17.53 17.50 16.02
CA ARG A 235 17.68 16.45 15.01
C ARG A 235 17.17 15.10 15.51
N ASP A 236 17.53 14.73 16.74
CA ASP A 236 17.19 13.42 17.31
C ASP A 236 15.69 13.27 17.57
N ALA A 237 15.04 14.32 18.09
CA ALA A 237 13.61 14.32 18.40
C ALA A 237 12.72 14.33 17.14
N HIS A 238 13.23 14.80 16.00
CA HIS A 238 12.51 14.82 14.72
C HIS A 238 12.86 13.61 13.82
N MET A 239 13.77 12.73 14.24
CA MET A 239 14.07 11.51 13.49
C MET A 239 13.05 10.42 13.82
N HIS A 240 12.25 10.03 12.82
CA HIS A 240 11.25 8.99 13.00
C HIS A 240 11.92 7.64 13.35
N PRO A 241 11.43 6.86 14.34
CA PRO A 241 12.09 5.63 14.78
C PRO A 241 12.27 4.56 13.69
N LEU A 242 11.33 4.50 12.73
CA LEU A 242 11.46 3.64 11.55
C LEU A 242 12.69 3.97 10.68
N LEU A 243 13.19 5.20 10.74
CA LEU A 243 14.39 5.66 10.01
C LEU A 243 15.64 5.71 10.91
N ASN A 244 15.50 5.52 12.22
CA ASN A 244 16.59 5.60 13.17
C ASN A 244 17.27 4.23 13.36
N SER A 245 18.51 4.10 12.88
CA SER A 245 19.30 2.86 12.96
C SER A 245 19.60 2.38 14.39
N THR A 246 19.49 3.26 15.38
CA THR A 246 19.70 2.93 16.81
C THR A 246 18.48 2.21 17.40
N THR A 247 17.26 2.59 17.00
CA THR A 247 16.02 1.92 17.44
C THR A 247 15.55 0.84 16.48
N ASN A 248 15.90 0.97 15.21
CA ASN A 248 15.54 0.07 14.13
C ASN A 248 16.78 -0.26 13.30
N ALA A 249 17.43 -1.39 13.56
CA ALA A 249 18.50 -1.92 12.70
C ALA A 249 18.13 -2.19 11.21
N GLY A 250 16.87 -1.96 10.79
CA GLY A 250 16.35 -2.31 9.47
C GLY A 250 16.30 -3.78 9.11
N LEU A 251 15.83 -4.04 7.89
CA LEU A 251 15.85 -5.33 7.20
C LEU A 251 16.13 -5.10 5.71
N VAL A 252 16.94 -5.97 5.13
CA VAL A 252 17.32 -6.01 3.71
C VAL A 252 17.09 -7.43 3.20
N PHE A 253 16.11 -7.57 2.31
CA PHE A 253 15.83 -8.81 1.60
C PHE A 253 16.42 -8.76 0.19
N ASN A 254 17.09 -9.83 -0.21
CA ASN A 254 17.60 -9.96 -1.58
C ASN A 254 17.42 -11.39 -2.09
N VAL A 255 16.63 -11.55 -3.15
CA VAL A 255 16.43 -12.84 -3.82
C VAL A 255 17.57 -13.04 -4.82
N THR A 256 18.44 -14.00 -4.53
CA THR A 256 19.64 -14.26 -5.34
C THR A 256 19.32 -15.12 -6.55
N GLN A 257 18.47 -16.14 -6.38
CA GLN A 257 18.15 -17.12 -7.42
C GLN A 257 16.71 -17.61 -7.35
N VAL A 258 16.16 -17.96 -8.52
CA VAL A 258 14.91 -18.71 -8.70
C VAL A 258 15.24 -19.92 -9.57
N THR A 259 14.81 -21.11 -9.16
CA THR A 259 15.12 -22.37 -9.85
C THR A 259 13.91 -23.29 -9.91
N GLU A 260 13.87 -24.13 -10.94
CA GLU A 260 12.93 -25.25 -11.05
C GLU A 260 13.20 -26.27 -9.94
N SER A 261 12.12 -26.91 -9.46
CA SER A 261 12.20 -27.97 -8.46
C SER A 261 11.03 -28.94 -8.59
N GLY A 262 11.06 -30.03 -7.81
CA GLY A 262 10.14 -31.16 -7.98
C GLY A 262 10.44 -31.94 -9.26
N THR A 263 9.41 -32.49 -9.89
CA THR A 263 9.53 -33.07 -11.24
C THR A 263 9.67 -31.93 -12.24
N ASN A 264 10.86 -31.77 -12.82
CA ASN A 264 11.17 -30.71 -13.78
C ASN A 264 12.02 -31.22 -14.93
N ASN A 265 12.17 -30.39 -15.96
CA ASN A 265 13.00 -30.69 -17.12
C ASN A 265 14.40 -30.04 -17.06
N SER A 266 14.68 -29.22 -16.04
CA SER A 266 15.97 -28.58 -15.79
C SER A 266 16.45 -27.70 -16.97
N ASN A 267 15.52 -27.09 -17.70
CA ASN A 267 15.81 -26.24 -18.85
C ASN A 267 16.18 -24.78 -18.48
N GLY A 268 16.13 -24.44 -17.19
CA GLY A 268 16.35 -23.11 -16.64
C GLY A 268 15.12 -22.20 -16.64
N LYS A 269 13.92 -22.73 -16.89
CA LYS A 269 12.65 -22.00 -17.01
C LYS A 269 11.57 -22.78 -16.27
N LEU A 270 10.64 -22.06 -15.68
CA LEU A 270 9.56 -22.66 -14.91
C LEU A 270 8.41 -23.04 -15.84
N ASP A 271 7.99 -24.29 -15.80
CA ASP A 271 6.85 -24.81 -16.57
C ASP A 271 5.68 -25.18 -15.64
N PRO A 272 4.42 -25.16 -16.14
CA PRO A 272 3.29 -25.68 -15.39
C PRO A 272 3.54 -27.11 -14.87
N GLY A 273 3.25 -27.35 -13.59
CA GLY A 273 3.50 -28.61 -12.90
C GLY A 273 4.83 -28.67 -12.13
N GLU A 274 5.73 -27.72 -12.36
CA GLU A 274 7.00 -27.63 -11.63
C GLU A 274 6.85 -26.83 -10.32
N LYS A 275 7.77 -27.02 -9.38
CA LYS A 275 7.82 -26.26 -8.13
C LYS A 275 8.81 -25.11 -8.23
N ILE A 276 8.53 -24.00 -7.57
CA ILE A 276 9.45 -22.86 -7.50
C ILE A 276 10.30 -22.94 -6.25
N LYS A 277 11.63 -22.96 -6.42
CA LYS A 277 12.60 -22.85 -5.34
C LYS A 277 13.32 -21.51 -5.42
N VAL A 278 13.42 -20.81 -4.29
CA VAL A 278 14.06 -19.51 -4.17
C VAL A 278 15.25 -19.56 -3.23
N ASP A 279 16.33 -18.89 -3.65
CA ASP A 279 17.48 -18.61 -2.80
C ASP A 279 17.49 -17.12 -2.46
N PHE A 280 17.70 -16.79 -1.19
CA PHE A 280 17.73 -15.40 -0.74
C PHE A 280 18.63 -15.19 0.47
N THR A 281 18.99 -13.92 0.68
CA THR A 281 19.70 -13.44 1.88
C THR A 281 18.82 -12.47 2.66
N LEU A 282 18.90 -12.53 3.98
CA LEU A 282 18.23 -11.63 4.90
C LEU A 282 19.26 -10.98 5.83
N LYS A 283 19.39 -9.65 5.75
CA LYS A 283 20.37 -8.87 6.50
C LYS A 283 19.73 -7.68 7.20
N ASP A 284 20.42 -7.09 8.16
CA ASP A 284 20.11 -5.76 8.70
C ASP A 284 20.80 -4.65 7.88
N TRP A 285 20.60 -3.38 8.25
CA TRP A 285 21.24 -2.24 7.56
C TRP A 285 22.74 -2.13 7.82
N GLN A 286 23.26 -2.84 8.82
CA GLN A 286 24.68 -2.98 9.10
C GLN A 286 25.31 -4.12 8.29
N GLY A 287 24.51 -4.89 7.53
CA GLY A 287 24.95 -6.00 6.70
C GLY A 287 25.11 -7.33 7.46
N LEU A 288 24.72 -7.38 8.73
CA LEU A 288 24.72 -8.60 9.54
C LEU A 288 23.55 -9.49 9.12
N ASP A 289 23.76 -10.80 9.15
CA ASP A 289 22.71 -11.76 8.81
C ASP A 289 21.63 -11.81 9.91
N VAL A 290 20.37 -11.85 9.49
CA VAL A 290 19.20 -11.93 10.39
C VAL A 290 18.49 -13.27 10.17
N ASN A 291 18.11 -13.96 11.24
CA ASN A 291 17.42 -15.25 11.13
C ASN A 291 15.94 -15.03 10.80
N VAL A 292 15.37 -15.83 9.87
CA VAL A 292 13.94 -15.76 9.54
C VAL A 292 13.04 -16.04 10.73
N SER A 293 13.50 -16.81 11.74
CA SER A 293 12.73 -17.02 12.97
C SER A 293 12.53 -15.73 13.80
N GLU A 294 13.32 -14.68 13.57
CA GLU A 294 13.16 -13.37 14.22
C GLU A 294 12.09 -12.50 13.55
N LEU A 295 11.65 -12.89 12.35
CA LEU A 295 10.61 -12.17 11.63
C LEU A 295 9.24 -12.48 12.24
N ALA A 296 8.43 -11.43 12.38
CA ALA A 296 7.01 -11.57 12.68
C ALA A 296 6.26 -12.16 11.48
N ARG A 297 6.67 -11.77 10.26
CA ARG A 297 6.10 -12.24 8.99
C ARG A 297 7.14 -12.26 7.88
N MET A 298 6.94 -13.17 6.94
CA MET A 298 7.64 -13.21 5.66
C MET A 298 6.63 -13.57 4.58
N GLU A 299 6.61 -12.80 3.50
CA GLU A 299 5.61 -12.89 2.45
C GLU A 299 6.31 -13.05 1.09
N ALA A 300 5.65 -13.74 0.16
CA ALA A 300 6.02 -13.81 -1.25
C ALA A 300 4.82 -13.54 -2.14
N VAL A 301 5.10 -12.89 -3.28
CA VAL A 301 4.17 -12.77 -4.39
C VAL A 301 4.87 -13.21 -5.67
N VAL A 302 4.19 -14.03 -6.46
CA VAL A 302 4.59 -14.36 -7.84
C VAL A 302 3.58 -13.75 -8.77
N SER A 303 4.03 -12.95 -9.74
CA SER A 303 3.16 -12.34 -10.73
C SER A 303 3.79 -12.32 -12.12
N GLY A 304 2.96 -12.32 -13.15
CA GLY A 304 3.40 -12.17 -14.52
C GLY A 304 2.33 -12.59 -15.55
N PRO A 305 2.68 -12.57 -16.84
CA PRO A 305 3.94 -12.10 -17.40
C PRO A 305 4.07 -10.58 -17.31
N THR A 306 5.28 -10.02 -17.49
CA THR A 306 5.53 -8.56 -17.46
C THR A 306 4.63 -7.73 -18.39
N SER A 307 4.20 -8.29 -19.53
CA SER A 307 3.31 -7.63 -20.49
C SER A 307 1.90 -7.37 -19.93
N ASN A 308 1.39 -8.28 -19.11
CA ASN A 308 0.14 -8.17 -18.40
C ASN A 308 0.20 -8.99 -17.10
N SER A 309 0.69 -8.36 -16.05
CA SER A 309 0.90 -9.03 -14.77
C SER A 309 -0.43 -9.53 -14.22
N ASN A 310 -0.47 -10.82 -13.87
CA ASN A 310 -1.52 -11.44 -13.08
C ASN A 310 -0.83 -12.17 -11.93
N VAL A 311 -1.34 -12.05 -10.70
CA VAL A 311 -0.81 -12.77 -9.53
C VAL A 311 -1.07 -14.27 -9.71
N LEU A 312 -0.02 -15.07 -9.59
CA LEU A 312 -0.07 -16.54 -9.54
C LEU A 312 -0.09 -17.06 -8.11
N LEU A 313 0.59 -16.36 -7.21
CA LEU A 313 0.73 -16.74 -5.80
C LEU A 313 0.82 -15.48 -4.93
N GLU A 314 0.05 -15.44 -3.86
CA GLU A 314 0.30 -14.63 -2.66
C GLU A 314 0.45 -15.62 -1.50
N ALA A 315 1.59 -15.59 -0.81
CA ALA A 315 1.90 -16.59 0.20
C ALA A 315 2.65 -16.02 1.40
N SER A 316 2.19 -16.40 2.59
CA SER A 316 2.91 -16.16 3.84
C SER A 316 3.71 -17.40 4.23
N PHE A 317 4.98 -17.22 4.56
CA PHE A 317 5.83 -18.31 5.02
C PHE A 317 5.60 -18.60 6.50
N PRO A 318 5.45 -19.88 6.89
CA PRO A 318 5.65 -20.27 8.27
C PRO A 318 7.15 -20.13 8.58
N THR A 319 7.53 -19.11 9.36
CA THR A 319 8.93 -18.81 9.68
C THR A 319 9.65 -19.98 10.35
N ALA A 320 8.92 -20.83 11.07
CA ALA A 320 9.43 -22.07 11.67
C ALA A 320 9.90 -23.12 10.65
N ALA A 321 9.47 -23.04 9.38
CA ALA A 321 9.93 -23.95 8.31
C ALA A 321 11.30 -23.55 7.75
N ILE A 322 11.81 -22.38 8.10
CA ILE A 322 13.01 -21.80 7.50
C ILE A 322 14.07 -21.60 8.58
N SER A 323 15.31 -22.04 8.31
CA SER A 323 16.44 -21.80 9.21
C SER A 323 17.71 -21.50 8.42
N GLY A 324 18.59 -20.65 8.98
CA GLY A 324 19.87 -20.25 8.38
C GLY A 324 19.90 -18.82 7.82
N ALA A 325 21.08 -18.37 7.37
CA ALA A 325 21.35 -17.01 6.88
C ALA A 325 21.31 -16.88 5.34
N SER A 326 21.80 -17.88 4.61
CA SER A 326 21.55 -18.08 3.17
C SER A 326 20.52 -19.18 3.05
N ILE A 327 19.34 -18.81 2.57
CA ILE A 327 18.15 -19.64 2.70
C ILE A 327 17.72 -20.11 1.31
N SER A 328 17.50 -21.41 1.23
CA SER A 328 17.04 -22.10 0.03
C SER A 328 15.74 -22.82 0.38
N THR A 329 14.61 -22.37 -0.16
CA THR A 329 13.30 -22.90 0.20
C THR A 329 12.32 -22.88 -0.97
N HIS A 330 11.30 -23.73 -0.92
CA HIS A 330 10.19 -23.67 -1.86
C HIS A 330 9.20 -22.58 -1.47
N LEU A 331 8.49 -22.02 -2.45
CA LEU A 331 7.37 -21.14 -2.14
C LEU A 331 6.22 -21.97 -1.53
N PRO A 332 5.58 -21.52 -0.44
CA PRO A 332 4.48 -22.26 0.17
C PRO A 332 3.17 -22.04 -0.59
N SER A 333 2.33 -23.07 -0.63
CA SER A 333 0.95 -23.02 -1.07
C SER A 333 0.06 -23.65 -0.03
N LYS A 334 -1.04 -22.99 0.31
CA LYS A 334 -2.04 -23.52 1.24
C LYS A 334 -3.16 -24.22 0.48
N GLN A 335 -3.53 -25.41 0.95
CA GLN A 335 -4.66 -26.18 0.47
C GLN A 335 -5.75 -26.20 1.54
N PHE A 336 -6.99 -25.99 1.12
CA PHE A 336 -8.12 -25.82 2.03
C PHE A 336 -9.18 -26.89 1.75
N VAL A 337 -9.56 -27.62 2.81
CA VAL A 337 -10.62 -28.63 2.84
C VAL A 337 -10.67 -29.47 1.56
N GLU A 338 -9.52 -30.04 1.21
CA GLU A 338 -9.41 -30.99 0.12
C GLU A 338 -10.10 -32.29 0.51
N PHE A 339 -10.99 -32.78 -0.36
CA PHE A 339 -11.59 -34.10 -0.22
C PHE A 339 -10.62 -35.18 -0.69
N VAL A 340 -10.30 -36.13 0.19
CA VAL A 340 -9.32 -37.21 -0.08
C VAL A 340 -9.96 -38.60 -0.20
N GLY A 341 -11.29 -38.69 -0.08
CA GLY A 341 -12.07 -39.92 -0.20
C GLY A 341 -13.00 -40.17 0.99
N ASP A 342 -13.81 -41.22 0.88
CA ASP A 342 -14.68 -41.69 1.94
C ASP A 342 -13.99 -42.76 2.79
N ALA A 343 -14.13 -42.65 4.10
CA ALA A 343 -13.69 -43.68 5.02
C ALA A 343 -14.54 -44.94 4.91
N THR A 344 -13.92 -46.08 5.18
CA THR A 344 -14.52 -47.40 5.14
C THR A 344 -14.62 -47.99 6.54
N SER A 345 -15.31 -49.13 6.66
CA SER A 345 -15.36 -49.90 7.91
C SER A 345 -14.00 -50.45 8.39
N SER A 346 -12.92 -50.30 7.62
CA SER A 346 -11.55 -50.69 7.95
C SER A 346 -10.60 -49.49 7.97
N PRO A 347 -9.46 -49.54 8.70
CA PRO A 347 -8.50 -48.45 8.70
C PRO A 347 -8.01 -48.13 7.29
N ASP A 348 -8.23 -46.91 6.85
CA ASP A 348 -7.84 -46.46 5.51
C ASP A 348 -6.52 -45.68 5.50
N THR A 349 -5.96 -45.54 4.29
CA THR A 349 -4.89 -44.59 4.02
C THR A 349 -5.32 -43.68 2.87
N PHE A 350 -5.51 -42.41 3.19
CA PHE A 350 -5.81 -41.36 2.23
C PHE A 350 -4.52 -40.68 1.78
N THR A 351 -4.51 -40.14 0.57
CA THR A 351 -3.36 -39.39 0.05
C THR A 351 -3.85 -38.06 -0.49
N THR A 352 -3.27 -36.97 -0.02
CA THR A 352 -3.56 -35.65 -0.57
C THR A 352 -2.98 -35.49 -1.97
N SER A 353 -3.60 -34.64 -2.79
CA SER A 353 -3.17 -34.35 -4.16
C SER A 353 -1.78 -33.73 -4.26
N MET A 354 -1.34 -33.03 -3.22
CA MET A 354 -0.02 -32.43 -3.15
C MET A 354 0.76 -32.88 -1.92
N ALA A 355 2.08 -32.95 -2.11
CA ALA A 355 3.07 -33.30 -1.10
C ALA A 355 4.41 -32.62 -1.43
N PRO A 356 5.30 -32.41 -0.44
CA PRO A 356 5.17 -32.76 0.98
C PRO A 356 4.26 -31.79 1.74
N HIS A 357 3.76 -32.21 2.90
CA HIS A 357 3.18 -31.32 3.90
C HIS A 357 4.30 -30.70 4.72
N TRP A 358 4.26 -29.38 4.94
CA TRP A 358 5.28 -28.71 5.75
C TRP A 358 5.09 -29.03 7.24
N ASN A 359 3.84 -29.07 7.71
CA ASN A 359 3.43 -29.49 9.05
C ASN A 359 4.30 -28.94 10.22
N VAL A 360 4.53 -27.63 10.22
CA VAL A 360 5.21 -26.90 11.30
C VAL A 360 4.25 -25.91 11.98
N THR A 361 4.70 -25.23 13.04
CA THR A 361 3.95 -24.13 13.66
C THR A 361 3.50 -23.11 12.60
N ALA A 362 2.22 -22.71 12.65
CA ALA A 362 1.53 -21.86 11.66
C ALA A 362 1.32 -22.49 10.26
N ALA A 363 1.61 -23.78 10.07
CA ALA A 363 1.38 -24.54 8.85
C ALA A 363 1.07 -26.02 9.14
N THR A 364 0.34 -26.29 10.23
CA THR A 364 -0.06 -27.64 10.64
C THR A 364 -1.06 -28.26 9.67
N THR A 365 -0.97 -29.58 9.48
CA THR A 365 -1.96 -30.33 8.71
C THR A 365 -3.15 -30.65 9.60
N THR A 366 -4.34 -30.27 9.16
CA THR A 366 -5.59 -30.54 9.88
C THR A 366 -6.47 -31.47 9.06
N VAL A 367 -7.01 -32.49 9.73
CA VAL A 367 -7.85 -33.54 9.13
C VAL A 367 -9.21 -33.50 9.79
N TRP A 368 -10.27 -33.65 9.00
CA TRP A 368 -11.65 -33.79 9.47
C TRP A 368 -12.31 -34.98 8.78
N HIS A 369 -13.36 -35.51 9.40
CA HIS A 369 -14.41 -36.20 8.65
C HIS A 369 -15.70 -35.37 8.63
N VAL A 370 -16.55 -35.64 7.64
CA VAL A 370 -17.93 -35.17 7.60
C VAL A 370 -18.77 -35.96 8.60
N ASP A 371 -19.46 -35.27 9.50
CA ASP A 371 -20.28 -35.90 10.54
C ASP A 371 -21.75 -35.97 10.09
N SER A 372 -22.37 -34.82 9.86
CA SER A 372 -23.76 -34.72 9.44
C SER A 372 -23.94 -33.72 8.29
N LYS A 373 -25.06 -33.88 7.57
CA LYS A 373 -25.48 -33.00 6.46
C LYS A 373 -26.83 -32.40 6.82
N ALA A 374 -26.99 -31.10 6.59
CA ALA A 374 -28.26 -30.41 6.74
C ALA A 374 -28.94 -30.24 5.38
N THR A 375 -30.25 -29.93 5.38
CA THR A 375 -30.98 -29.65 4.15
C THR A 375 -30.40 -28.41 3.46
N GLY A 376 -29.80 -28.61 2.30
CA GLY A 376 -29.20 -27.56 1.49
C GLY A 376 -30.13 -26.89 0.48
N SER A 377 -29.51 -26.44 -0.60
CA SER A 377 -30.15 -25.82 -1.76
C SER A 377 -29.60 -26.42 -3.06
N THR A 378 -29.91 -25.78 -4.19
CA THR A 378 -29.29 -26.08 -5.48
C THR A 378 -28.71 -24.81 -6.07
N LEU A 379 -27.70 -24.96 -6.93
CA LEU A 379 -27.17 -23.83 -7.68
C LEU A 379 -28.26 -23.25 -8.59
N SER A 380 -28.46 -21.93 -8.56
CA SER A 380 -29.41 -21.22 -9.44
C SER A 380 -28.80 -20.80 -10.78
N ALA A 381 -27.48 -20.89 -10.89
CA ALA A 381 -26.71 -20.70 -12.11
C ALA A 381 -25.53 -21.67 -12.14
N ALA A 382 -24.97 -21.91 -13.33
CA ALA A 382 -23.72 -22.67 -13.43
C ALA A 382 -22.58 -21.86 -12.80
N ALA A 383 -21.69 -22.55 -12.09
CA ALA A 383 -20.49 -21.98 -11.53
C ALA A 383 -19.26 -22.56 -12.23
N ASN A 384 -18.39 -21.71 -12.74
CA ASN A 384 -17.12 -22.11 -13.35
C ASN A 384 -16.07 -22.38 -12.27
N ALA A 385 -15.10 -23.25 -12.60
CA ALA A 385 -13.87 -23.33 -11.83
C ALA A 385 -13.23 -21.94 -11.71
N MET A 386 -12.47 -21.72 -10.64
CA MET A 386 -11.81 -20.46 -10.32
C MET A 386 -12.77 -19.31 -9.93
N GLN A 387 -14.07 -19.57 -9.72
CA GLN A 387 -14.93 -18.61 -9.03
C GLN A 387 -14.80 -18.77 -7.51
N ASN A 388 -14.82 -17.67 -6.77
CA ASN A 388 -14.82 -17.66 -5.30
C ASN A 388 -16.24 -17.53 -4.72
N TYR A 389 -17.27 -17.75 -5.54
CA TYR A 389 -18.68 -17.70 -5.14
C TYR A 389 -19.52 -18.69 -5.94
N VAL A 390 -20.71 -18.97 -5.41
CA VAL A 390 -21.81 -19.64 -6.14
C VAL A 390 -23.12 -18.91 -5.91
N ASP A 391 -24.03 -18.98 -6.89
CA ASP A 391 -25.41 -18.52 -6.75
C ASP A 391 -26.31 -19.72 -6.49
N VAL A 392 -27.13 -19.65 -5.44
CA VAL A 392 -28.06 -20.71 -5.01
C VAL A 392 -29.51 -20.27 -5.16
N VAL A 393 -30.45 -21.22 -5.16
CA VAL A 393 -31.89 -20.94 -5.23
C VAL A 393 -32.39 -20.33 -3.92
N ASP A 394 -31.90 -20.83 -2.78
CA ASP A 394 -32.29 -20.40 -1.44
C ASP A 394 -31.05 -20.22 -0.56
N GLY A 395 -30.57 -18.98 -0.44
CA GLY A 395 -29.44 -18.65 0.42
C GLY A 395 -29.75 -18.68 1.92
N THR A 396 -31.03 -18.73 2.32
CA THR A 396 -31.41 -18.76 3.75
C THR A 396 -31.04 -20.07 4.45
N LYS A 397 -30.64 -21.08 3.67
CA LYS A 397 -30.12 -22.37 4.16
C LYS A 397 -28.68 -22.31 4.66
N PHE A 398 -28.00 -21.19 4.45
CA PHE A 398 -26.59 -21.04 4.76
C PHE A 398 -26.36 -19.85 5.67
N THR A 399 -25.34 -19.97 6.50
CA THR A 399 -24.83 -18.92 7.35
C THR A 399 -23.33 -18.82 7.22
N ARG A 400 -22.79 -17.67 7.61
CA ARG A 400 -21.35 -17.45 7.62
C ARG A 400 -20.67 -18.44 8.58
N GLY A 401 -19.65 -19.10 8.08
CA GLY A 401 -18.85 -20.09 8.82
C GLY A 401 -19.24 -21.52 8.49
N ASP A 402 -20.37 -21.75 7.83
CA ASP A 402 -20.79 -23.08 7.42
C ASP A 402 -19.78 -23.71 6.45
N TYR A 403 -19.47 -24.98 6.68
CA TYR A 403 -18.86 -25.81 5.65
C TYR A 403 -19.95 -26.32 4.74
N VAL A 404 -19.68 -26.38 3.45
CA VAL A 404 -20.62 -26.87 2.45
C VAL A 404 -19.94 -27.89 1.56
N VAL A 405 -20.71 -28.87 1.11
CA VAL A 405 -20.35 -29.77 0.01
C VAL A 405 -21.15 -29.37 -1.22
N ILE A 406 -20.50 -29.35 -2.38
CA ILE A 406 -21.12 -29.17 -3.69
C ILE A 406 -20.95 -30.47 -4.46
N ALA A 407 -22.00 -30.94 -5.14
CA ALA A 407 -21.97 -32.17 -5.94
C ALA A 407 -21.59 -33.43 -5.12
N ASP A 408 -22.13 -33.54 -3.91
CA ASP A 408 -21.92 -34.67 -2.98
C ASP A 408 -22.14 -36.05 -3.64
N GLY A 409 -21.15 -36.93 -3.54
CA GLY A 409 -21.16 -38.27 -4.15
C GLY A 409 -21.13 -38.27 -5.68
N LEU A 410 -20.90 -37.12 -6.32
CA LEU A 410 -20.85 -36.94 -7.78
C LEU A 410 -19.45 -36.50 -8.23
N ALA A 411 -19.21 -36.59 -9.54
CA ALA A 411 -17.98 -36.07 -10.12
C ALA A 411 -17.87 -34.56 -9.88
N GLY A 412 -16.72 -34.12 -9.37
CA GLY A 412 -16.48 -32.72 -9.01
C GLY A 412 -16.85 -32.37 -7.58
N GLU A 413 -17.17 -33.35 -6.71
CA GLU A 413 -17.41 -33.13 -5.29
C GLU A 413 -16.31 -32.26 -4.67
N GLU A 414 -16.72 -31.14 -4.07
CA GLU A 414 -15.78 -30.27 -3.38
C GLU A 414 -16.39 -29.57 -2.17
N TYR A 415 -15.51 -29.30 -1.20
CA TYR A 415 -15.87 -28.69 0.07
C TYR A 415 -15.28 -27.30 0.19
N LEU A 416 -16.06 -26.37 0.71
CA LEU A 416 -15.70 -24.97 0.91
C LEU A 416 -16.31 -24.44 2.20
N ARG A 417 -15.81 -23.30 2.68
CA ARG A 417 -16.35 -22.61 3.85
C ARG A 417 -17.01 -21.30 3.42
N VAL A 418 -18.27 -21.12 3.79
CA VAL A 418 -19.05 -19.91 3.53
C VAL A 418 -18.51 -18.77 4.37
N GLN A 419 -18.08 -17.70 3.71
CA GLN A 419 -17.60 -16.47 4.32
C GLN A 419 -18.71 -15.42 4.44
N PHE A 420 -19.57 -15.32 3.44
CA PHE A 420 -20.65 -14.35 3.42
C PHE A 420 -21.81 -14.83 2.54
N VAL A 421 -23.03 -14.56 3.00
CA VAL A 421 -24.27 -14.87 2.28
C VAL A 421 -24.89 -13.55 1.82
N GLN A 422 -24.78 -13.25 0.54
CA GLN A 422 -25.34 -12.06 -0.10
C GLN A 422 -26.66 -12.45 -0.78
N THR A 423 -27.75 -12.47 0.02
CA THR A 423 -29.06 -12.95 -0.42
C THR A 423 -28.99 -14.41 -0.89
N ASN A 424 -28.77 -14.64 -2.18
CA ASN A 424 -28.68 -15.96 -2.82
C ASN A 424 -27.28 -16.28 -3.33
N ARG A 425 -26.29 -15.40 -3.12
CA ARG A 425 -24.89 -15.66 -3.45
C ARG A 425 -24.11 -16.07 -2.20
N LEU A 426 -23.37 -17.16 -2.28
CA LEU A 426 -22.46 -17.61 -1.24
C LEU A 426 -21.04 -17.28 -1.66
N TRP A 427 -20.33 -16.49 -0.86
CA TRP A 427 -18.92 -16.19 -1.03
C TRP A 427 -18.09 -17.09 -0.12
N PHE A 428 -16.92 -17.53 -0.58
CA PHE A 428 -16.06 -18.46 0.15
C PHE A 428 -14.81 -17.82 0.76
N SER A 429 -14.33 -18.39 1.86
CA SER A 429 -13.01 -18.09 2.43
C SER A 429 -12.30 -19.38 2.83
N SER A 430 -11.04 -19.28 3.23
CA SER A 430 -10.35 -20.40 3.87
C SER A 430 -10.82 -20.66 5.29
N THR A 431 -10.35 -21.79 5.82
CA THR A 431 -10.50 -22.24 7.21
C THR A 431 -9.55 -21.53 8.17
N HIS A 432 -8.45 -20.99 7.66
CA HIS A 432 -7.40 -20.36 8.46
C HIS A 432 -7.58 -18.85 8.54
N SER A 433 -8.10 -18.27 7.47
CA SER A 433 -8.16 -16.84 7.27
C SER A 433 -9.40 -16.48 6.48
N SER A 434 -10.00 -15.35 6.83
CA SER A 434 -11.08 -14.76 6.03
C SER A 434 -10.56 -13.94 4.84
N TYR A 435 -9.23 -13.89 4.63
CA TYR A 435 -8.58 -13.20 3.51
C TYR A 435 -8.30 -14.13 2.32
N ASP A 436 -7.93 -15.37 2.60
CA ASP A 436 -7.67 -16.36 1.58
C ASP A 436 -9.01 -16.68 0.91
N GLN A 437 -9.07 -16.47 -0.40
CA GLN A 437 -10.25 -16.71 -1.23
C GLN A 437 -10.02 -17.98 -2.04
N PRO A 438 -10.21 -19.17 -1.44
CA PRO A 438 -10.20 -20.38 -2.23
C PRO A 438 -11.28 -20.27 -3.30
N ALA A 439 -10.90 -20.66 -4.51
CA ALA A 439 -11.81 -20.72 -5.63
C ALA A 439 -12.28 -22.16 -5.84
N LEU A 440 -13.41 -22.31 -6.53
CA LEU A 440 -13.94 -23.61 -6.95
C LEU A 440 -12.87 -24.36 -7.75
N ARG A 441 -12.59 -25.60 -7.36
CA ARG A 441 -11.65 -26.48 -8.08
C ARG A 441 -12.29 -27.05 -9.34
N ALA A 442 -13.60 -27.23 -9.34
CA ALA A 442 -14.36 -27.77 -10.46
C ALA A 442 -15.45 -26.79 -10.94
N ALA A 443 -15.89 -26.98 -12.18
CA ALA A 443 -17.10 -26.34 -12.66
C ALA A 443 -18.32 -27.15 -12.24
N HIS A 444 -19.39 -26.47 -11.84
CA HIS A 444 -20.66 -27.03 -11.39
C HIS A 444 -21.81 -26.54 -12.26
N ALA A 445 -22.68 -27.47 -12.66
CA ALA A 445 -23.84 -27.14 -13.48
C ALA A 445 -24.92 -26.39 -12.67
N ASN A 446 -25.79 -25.68 -13.38
CA ASN A 446 -27.03 -25.18 -12.79
C ASN A 446 -27.86 -26.36 -12.26
N GLY A 447 -28.43 -26.22 -11.07
CA GLY A 447 -29.19 -27.26 -10.38
C GLY A 447 -28.36 -28.25 -9.56
N THR A 448 -27.02 -28.16 -9.58
CA THR A 448 -26.15 -28.98 -8.72
C THR A 448 -26.52 -28.75 -7.25
N ALA A 449 -26.60 -29.83 -6.46
CA ALA A 449 -26.89 -29.76 -5.04
C ALA A 449 -25.72 -29.15 -4.26
N ILE A 450 -26.05 -28.35 -3.24
CA ILE A 450 -25.11 -27.78 -2.29
C ILE A 450 -25.70 -27.86 -0.88
N GLU A 451 -24.98 -28.45 0.05
CA GLU A 451 -25.50 -28.82 1.38
C GLU A 451 -24.55 -28.38 2.50
N PRO A 452 -25.05 -27.79 3.60
CA PRO A 452 -24.24 -27.53 4.78
C PRO A 452 -23.81 -28.85 5.44
N VAL A 453 -22.56 -28.91 5.87
CA VAL A 453 -21.97 -30.08 6.53
C VAL A 453 -21.35 -29.70 7.88
N THR A 454 -21.46 -30.59 8.86
CA THR A 454 -20.68 -30.50 10.11
C THR A 454 -19.41 -31.31 9.97
N LEU A 455 -18.29 -30.75 10.43
CA LEU A 455 -16.99 -31.40 10.39
C LEU A 455 -16.52 -31.73 11.81
N VAL A 456 -15.92 -32.91 11.99
CA VAL A 456 -15.29 -33.32 13.25
C VAL A 456 -13.78 -33.40 13.03
N GLU A 457 -13.05 -32.53 13.72
CA GLU A 457 -11.59 -32.46 13.63
C GLU A 457 -10.94 -33.69 14.27
N LYS A 458 -9.83 -34.12 13.67
CA LYS A 458 -9.05 -35.28 14.08
C LYS A 458 -7.72 -34.89 14.67
N THR A 459 -7.28 -35.67 15.64
CA THR A 459 -6.05 -35.44 16.39
C THR A 459 -4.93 -36.32 15.84
N LEU A 460 -3.85 -35.69 15.38
CA LEU A 460 -2.63 -36.37 14.96
C LEU A 460 -2.11 -37.31 16.06
N THR A 461 -1.63 -38.49 15.68
CA THR A 461 -1.19 -39.63 16.51
C THR A 461 -2.29 -40.37 17.29
N THR A 462 -3.45 -39.76 17.51
CA THR A 462 -4.58 -40.40 18.21
C THR A 462 -5.58 -40.99 17.23
N ASP A 463 -6.01 -40.18 16.27
CA ASP A 463 -6.98 -40.55 15.25
C ASP A 463 -6.30 -40.98 13.94
N TYR A 464 -5.19 -40.35 13.58
CA TYR A 464 -4.43 -40.65 12.35
C TYR A 464 -2.93 -40.44 12.51
N THR A 465 -2.14 -41.02 11.61
CA THR A 465 -0.72 -40.68 11.40
C THR A 465 -0.54 -39.94 10.07
N LEU A 466 0.47 -39.09 9.99
CA LEU A 466 0.81 -38.32 8.79
C LEU A 466 2.22 -38.70 8.32
N ASN A 467 2.32 -39.20 7.08
CA ASN A 467 3.56 -39.18 6.32
C ASN A 467 3.62 -37.89 5.50
N ALA A 468 4.25 -36.87 6.09
CA ALA A 468 4.35 -35.54 5.50
C ALA A 468 5.02 -35.56 4.12
N THR A 469 6.01 -36.41 3.89
CA THR A 469 6.72 -36.48 2.61
C THR A 469 5.83 -36.92 1.46
N THR A 470 4.92 -37.86 1.71
CA THR A 470 4.03 -38.42 0.68
C THR A 470 2.62 -37.84 0.73
N GLY A 471 2.29 -37.04 1.75
CA GLY A 471 0.92 -36.57 2.00
C GLY A 471 -0.04 -37.69 2.43
N ALA A 472 0.49 -38.84 2.89
CA ALA A 472 -0.34 -39.97 3.26
C ALA A 472 -0.85 -39.83 4.69
N ILE A 473 -2.16 -39.99 4.88
CA ILE A 473 -2.87 -39.92 6.14
C ILE A 473 -3.45 -41.31 6.41
N THR A 474 -2.90 -42.00 7.41
CA THR A 474 -3.32 -43.36 7.76
C THR A 474 -4.08 -43.33 9.07
N GLU A 475 -5.29 -43.88 9.07
CA GLU A 475 -6.11 -43.98 10.27
C GLU A 475 -5.44 -44.84 11.35
N VAL A 476 -5.48 -44.35 12.59
CA VAL A 476 -5.11 -45.10 13.80
C VAL A 476 -6.37 -45.62 14.48
N ALA A 477 -7.40 -44.77 14.52
CA ALA A 477 -8.76 -45.14 14.87
C ALA A 477 -9.64 -44.94 13.63
N ASN A 478 -10.41 -45.97 13.26
CA ASN A 478 -11.26 -45.91 12.07
C ASN A 478 -12.19 -44.71 12.14
N PHE A 479 -12.24 -43.92 11.07
CA PHE A 479 -13.29 -42.93 10.94
C PHE A 479 -14.62 -43.65 10.64
N PRO A 480 -15.78 -43.00 10.85
CA PRO A 480 -17.04 -43.64 10.59
C PRO A 480 -17.20 -44.00 9.11
N ASP A 481 -17.64 -45.23 8.84
CA ASP A 481 -17.85 -45.77 7.49
C ASP A 481 -18.77 -44.88 6.64
N GLY A 482 -18.38 -44.65 5.39
CA GLY A 482 -19.07 -43.82 4.41
C GLY A 482 -19.00 -42.31 4.68
N LYS A 483 -18.08 -41.83 5.52
CA LYS A 483 -17.88 -40.39 5.77
C LYS A 483 -16.70 -39.85 4.97
N GLY A 484 -16.95 -38.75 4.27
CA GLY A 484 -15.91 -38.03 3.54
C GLY A 484 -14.84 -37.47 4.46
N VAL A 485 -13.58 -37.63 4.06
CA VAL A 485 -12.40 -37.16 4.79
C VAL A 485 -11.84 -35.92 4.09
N LEU A 486 -11.60 -34.87 4.88
CA LEU A 486 -11.15 -33.56 4.43
C LEU A 486 -9.82 -33.18 5.05
N VAL A 487 -8.96 -32.52 4.28
CA VAL A 487 -7.62 -32.13 4.73
C VAL A 487 -7.31 -30.69 4.34
N SER A 488 -6.75 -29.91 5.27
CA SER A 488 -6.13 -28.62 4.98
C SER A 488 -4.65 -28.66 5.39
N TYR A 489 -3.76 -28.17 4.54
CA TYR A 489 -2.31 -28.28 4.74
C TYR A 489 -1.55 -27.22 3.95
N THR A 490 -0.28 -27.01 4.31
CA THR A 490 0.66 -26.21 3.52
C THR A 490 1.64 -27.15 2.82
N THR A 491 1.91 -26.89 1.54
CA THR A 491 2.79 -27.67 0.68
C THR A 491 3.63 -26.75 -0.21
N ASP A 492 4.47 -27.32 -1.06
CA ASP A 492 5.22 -26.56 -2.04
C ASP A 492 4.30 -26.07 -3.16
N PHE A 493 4.42 -24.81 -3.53
CA PHE A 493 3.72 -24.24 -4.66
C PHE A 493 4.15 -24.92 -5.96
N VAL A 494 3.14 -25.37 -6.71
CA VAL A 494 3.28 -25.92 -8.05
C VAL A 494 2.75 -24.88 -9.03
N VAL A 495 3.53 -24.56 -10.05
CA VAL A 495 3.14 -23.61 -11.09
C VAL A 495 1.86 -24.11 -11.77
N PRO A 496 0.76 -23.34 -11.75
CA PRO A 496 -0.50 -23.81 -12.30
C PRO A 496 -0.46 -23.78 -13.84
N ALA A 497 -1.32 -24.56 -14.48
CA ALA A 497 -1.49 -24.51 -15.94
C ALA A 497 -2.31 -23.30 -16.41
N THR A 498 -3.10 -22.70 -15.52
CA THR A 498 -3.98 -21.56 -15.80
C THR A 498 -3.83 -20.48 -14.72
N TYR A 499 -4.10 -19.22 -15.08
CA TYR A 499 -4.08 -18.14 -14.09
C TYR A 499 -5.15 -18.33 -13.02
N PRO A 500 -4.82 -18.06 -11.75
CA PRO A 500 -5.80 -18.12 -10.69
C PRO A 500 -6.78 -16.95 -10.73
N THR A 501 -7.77 -16.98 -9.84
CA THR A 501 -8.70 -15.89 -9.63
C THR A 501 -7.93 -14.62 -9.30
N ALA A 502 -8.23 -13.51 -10.00
CA ALA A 502 -7.63 -12.22 -9.70
C ALA A 502 -7.97 -11.79 -8.26
N LEU A 503 -7.09 -10.97 -7.66
CA LEU A 503 -7.29 -10.46 -6.31
C LEU A 503 -8.66 -9.78 -6.18
N ASN A 504 -9.50 -10.34 -5.30
CA ASN A 504 -10.87 -9.86 -5.02
C ASN A 504 -11.77 -9.86 -6.26
N GLY A 505 -11.42 -10.68 -7.26
CA GLY A 505 -12.05 -10.66 -8.56
C GLY A 505 -13.55 -10.94 -8.47
N SER A 506 -14.33 -10.12 -9.15
CA SER A 506 -15.78 -10.26 -9.31
C SER A 506 -16.15 -10.40 -10.79
N PRO A 507 -17.43 -10.58 -11.14
CA PRO A 507 -17.87 -10.53 -12.54
C PRO A 507 -17.78 -9.15 -13.20
N SER A 508 -17.54 -8.08 -12.44
CA SER A 508 -17.47 -6.71 -12.97
C SER A 508 -16.36 -6.51 -14.00
N TYR A 509 -15.24 -7.19 -13.79
CA TYR A 509 -14.08 -7.12 -14.67
C TYR A 509 -13.83 -8.47 -15.35
N ASP A 510 -13.61 -8.41 -16.66
CA ASP A 510 -13.37 -9.56 -17.53
C ASP A 510 -12.05 -9.42 -18.32
N SER A 511 -11.86 -10.31 -19.29
CA SER A 511 -10.68 -10.29 -20.18
C SER A 511 -10.47 -8.96 -20.91
N THR A 512 -11.50 -8.13 -21.14
CA THR A 512 -11.35 -6.82 -21.78
C THR A 512 -10.62 -5.80 -20.90
N TYR A 513 -10.46 -6.09 -19.60
CA TYR A 513 -9.64 -5.33 -18.67
C TYR A 513 -8.26 -5.95 -18.41
N GLY A 514 -7.92 -7.04 -19.10
CA GLY A 514 -6.67 -7.79 -18.92
C GLY A 514 -6.73 -8.86 -17.82
N LYS A 515 -7.91 -9.16 -17.27
CA LYS A 515 -8.08 -10.23 -16.30
C LYS A 515 -7.98 -11.59 -17.00
N TRP A 516 -6.96 -12.39 -16.66
CA TRP A 516 -6.69 -13.67 -17.33
C TRP A 516 -7.12 -14.90 -16.53
N ALA A 517 -7.85 -14.73 -15.43
CA ALA A 517 -8.33 -15.84 -14.59
C ALA A 517 -8.96 -16.97 -15.42
N GLY A 518 -8.48 -18.20 -15.22
CA GLY A 518 -8.93 -19.40 -15.95
C GLY A 518 -8.33 -19.59 -17.36
N MET A 519 -7.55 -18.63 -17.88
CA MET A 519 -6.82 -18.79 -19.14
C MET A 519 -5.48 -19.50 -18.91
N SER A 520 -4.95 -20.16 -19.95
CA SER A 520 -3.64 -20.82 -19.91
C SER A 520 -2.52 -19.85 -19.54
N LEU A 521 -1.51 -20.30 -18.79
CA LEU A 521 -0.30 -19.48 -18.59
C LEU A 521 0.35 -19.14 -19.93
N VAL A 522 0.83 -17.89 -20.04
CA VAL A 522 1.54 -17.39 -21.21
C VAL A 522 3.04 -17.37 -20.94
N ASP A 523 3.81 -17.82 -21.92
CA ASP A 523 5.25 -17.76 -21.93
C ASP A 523 5.73 -16.31 -21.76
N GLY A 524 6.69 -16.09 -20.86
CA GLY A 524 7.22 -14.75 -20.66
C GLY A 524 8.08 -14.61 -19.42
N THR A 525 8.29 -13.35 -19.05
CA THR A 525 9.00 -12.97 -17.82
C THR A 525 8.01 -12.86 -16.67
N TYR A 526 8.28 -13.55 -15.59
CA TYR A 526 7.54 -13.47 -14.33
C TYR A 526 8.48 -12.99 -13.24
N THR A 527 7.92 -12.40 -12.19
CA THR A 527 8.69 -11.85 -11.08
C THR A 527 8.23 -12.49 -9.79
N VAL A 528 9.19 -12.93 -8.97
CA VAL A 528 8.95 -13.25 -7.57
C VAL A 528 9.41 -12.09 -6.70
N SER A 529 8.62 -11.73 -5.70
CA SER A 529 8.87 -10.63 -4.78
C SER A 529 8.75 -11.14 -3.34
N LEU A 530 9.84 -11.06 -2.57
CA LEU A 530 9.90 -11.51 -1.16
C LEU A 530 10.21 -10.34 -0.24
N TRP A 531 9.51 -10.23 0.89
CA TRP A 531 9.84 -9.27 1.94
C TRP A 531 9.56 -9.87 3.32
N GLY A 532 10.11 -9.22 4.34
CA GLY A 532 9.87 -9.63 5.72
C GLY A 532 9.70 -8.44 6.64
N GLU A 533 9.09 -8.74 7.77
CA GLU A 533 8.67 -7.78 8.77
C GLU A 533 9.15 -8.23 10.14
N ARG A 534 9.59 -7.25 10.94
CA ARG A 534 9.74 -7.40 12.38
C ARG A 534 8.99 -6.30 13.11
N THR A 535 8.53 -6.62 14.31
CA THR A 535 7.94 -5.63 15.20
C THR A 535 8.98 -5.21 16.24
N PHE A 536 9.07 -3.91 16.51
CA PHE A 536 9.89 -3.38 17.60
C PHE A 536 9.11 -2.33 18.38
N THR A 537 9.52 -2.10 19.62
CA THR A 537 8.87 -1.13 20.51
C THR A 537 9.81 0.01 20.85
N VAL A 538 9.27 1.22 20.86
CA VAL A 538 9.95 2.41 21.38
C VAL A 538 9.23 2.85 22.63
N SER A 539 9.94 2.84 23.76
CA SER A 539 9.44 3.42 25.00
C SER A 539 9.94 4.85 25.13
N ALA A 540 9.03 5.81 25.04
CA ALA A 540 9.32 7.24 25.16
C ALA A 540 8.49 7.81 26.30
N VAL A 541 9.18 8.36 27.30
CA VAL A 541 8.60 9.16 28.39
C VAL A 541 7.36 8.52 29.04
N GLY A 542 7.45 7.24 29.40
CA GLY A 542 6.39 6.51 30.11
C GLY A 542 5.34 5.81 29.24
N GLU A 543 5.33 6.04 27.93
CA GLU A 543 4.49 5.29 26.98
C GLU A 543 5.33 4.36 26.11
N THR A 544 4.69 3.34 25.53
CA THR A 544 5.33 2.41 24.59
C THR A 544 4.54 2.39 23.29
N THR A 545 5.26 2.61 22.19
CA THR A 545 4.70 2.52 20.82
C THR A 545 5.30 1.34 20.10
N SER A 546 4.46 0.54 19.46
CA SER A 546 4.88 -0.58 18.62
C SER A 546 4.92 -0.15 17.16
N TYR A 547 5.98 -0.52 16.45
CA TYR A 547 6.15 -0.27 15.03
C TYR A 547 6.47 -1.56 14.28
N ASN A 548 6.03 -1.62 13.03
CA ASN A 548 6.38 -2.68 12.10
C ASN A 548 7.48 -2.17 11.17
N SER A 549 8.67 -2.75 11.28
CA SER A 549 9.79 -2.51 10.36
C SER A 549 9.75 -3.57 9.28
N VAL A 550 9.41 -3.16 8.07
CA VAL A 550 9.35 -4.02 6.89
C VAL A 550 10.50 -3.70 5.93
N SER A 551 11.08 -4.72 5.31
CA SER A 551 12.06 -4.53 4.24
C SER A 551 11.39 -4.04 2.95
N PRO A 552 12.11 -3.34 2.05
CA PRO A 552 11.74 -3.36 0.64
C PRO A 552 11.74 -4.82 0.15
N ALA A 553 10.98 -5.13 -0.89
CA ALA A 553 11.00 -6.48 -1.43
C ALA A 553 12.30 -6.76 -2.20
N GLY A 554 12.89 -7.93 -1.94
CA GLY A 554 13.84 -8.54 -2.86
C GLY A 554 13.09 -9.15 -4.04
N GLN A 555 13.42 -8.74 -5.25
CA GLN A 555 12.76 -9.23 -6.46
C GLN A 555 13.71 -9.97 -7.38
N LYS A 556 13.17 -10.96 -8.10
CA LYS A 556 13.89 -11.66 -9.15
C LYS A 556 12.96 -12.02 -10.30
N ASP A 557 13.36 -11.62 -11.50
CA ASP A 557 12.71 -12.04 -12.73
C ASP A 557 13.19 -13.44 -13.14
N PHE A 558 12.28 -14.24 -13.68
CA PHE A 558 12.54 -15.57 -14.22
C PHE A 558 11.68 -15.82 -15.46
N LEU A 559 12.03 -16.85 -16.23
CA LEU A 559 11.33 -17.23 -17.46
C LEU A 559 10.33 -18.36 -17.18
N VAL A 560 9.18 -18.27 -17.85
CA VAL A 560 8.16 -19.32 -17.87
C VAL A 560 7.93 -19.79 -19.29
N GLY A 561 7.74 -21.10 -19.47
CA GLY A 561 7.40 -21.70 -20.76
C GLY A 561 8.54 -21.62 -21.78
N SER A 562 8.20 -21.35 -23.04
CA SER A 562 9.22 -21.30 -24.11
C SER A 562 10.07 -20.02 -24.14
N ALA A 563 9.77 -19.02 -23.30
CA ALA A 563 10.45 -17.73 -23.29
C ALA A 563 11.97 -17.86 -23.15
N THR A 564 12.75 -16.99 -23.83
CA THR A 564 14.22 -17.07 -23.87
C THR A 564 14.92 -15.83 -23.32
N THR A 565 14.18 -14.74 -23.08
CA THR A 565 14.74 -13.44 -22.69
C THR A 565 13.91 -12.80 -21.60
N ILE A 566 14.57 -12.30 -20.55
CA ILE A 566 13.93 -11.48 -19.52
C ILE A 566 13.54 -10.14 -20.15
N THR A 567 12.26 -9.78 -20.03
CA THR A 567 11.68 -8.53 -20.51
C THR A 567 11.42 -7.64 -19.30
N PRO A 568 12.19 -6.55 -19.11
CA PRO A 568 11.97 -5.63 -18.01
C PRO A 568 10.64 -4.90 -18.12
N ARG A 569 10.11 -4.46 -16.98
CA ARG A 569 8.94 -3.58 -16.95
C ARG A 569 9.33 -2.16 -17.35
N ALA A 570 8.98 -1.74 -18.56
CA ALA A 570 9.37 -0.43 -19.10
C ALA A 570 8.40 0.73 -18.77
N ALA A 571 7.29 0.47 -18.07
CA ALA A 571 6.25 1.48 -17.86
C ALA A 571 6.69 2.64 -16.96
N ILE A 572 7.52 2.38 -15.95
CA ILE A 572 8.07 3.37 -15.01
C ILE A 572 9.57 3.10 -14.91
N SER A 573 10.40 4.12 -15.11
CA SER A 573 11.86 3.94 -15.21
C SER A 573 12.54 3.57 -13.89
N SER A 574 12.07 4.12 -12.76
CA SER A 574 12.63 3.85 -11.44
C SER A 574 11.62 4.18 -10.35
N ALA A 575 11.71 3.51 -9.20
CA ALA A 575 11.05 3.90 -7.96
C ALA A 575 11.50 5.29 -7.48
N ASP A 576 12.69 5.75 -7.88
CA ASP A 576 13.22 7.08 -7.54
C ASP A 576 12.34 8.22 -8.08
N ASN A 577 11.60 7.96 -9.16
CA ASN A 577 10.61 8.90 -9.68
C ASN A 577 9.51 9.20 -8.63
N CYS A 578 9.11 8.17 -7.87
CA CYS A 578 8.18 8.33 -6.76
C CYS A 578 8.88 8.98 -5.56
N ASN A 579 10.10 8.55 -5.26
CA ASN A 579 10.91 9.06 -4.14
C ASN A 579 11.48 10.48 -4.38
N ALA A 580 11.21 11.09 -5.54
CA ALA A 580 11.45 12.51 -5.75
C ALA A 580 10.50 13.36 -4.89
N CYS A 581 9.24 12.92 -4.75
CA CYS A 581 8.25 13.58 -3.90
C CYS A 581 8.10 12.87 -2.56
N HIS A 582 8.15 11.55 -2.57
CA HIS A 582 8.05 10.70 -1.38
C HIS A 582 9.45 10.48 -0.81
N ASN A 583 9.62 10.18 0.47
CA ASN A 583 10.93 9.67 0.93
C ASN A 583 11.06 8.17 0.67
N ASP A 584 9.92 7.51 0.75
CA ASP A 584 9.71 6.08 0.76
C ASP A 584 8.21 5.86 0.64
N ILE A 585 7.74 4.63 0.49
CA ILE A 585 6.31 4.33 0.37
C ILE A 585 5.96 3.19 1.29
N TRP A 586 5.10 3.44 2.28
CA TRP A 586 4.66 2.46 3.27
C TRP A 586 3.14 2.34 3.24
N PHE A 587 2.62 1.13 3.09
CA PHE A 587 1.18 0.89 3.01
C PHE A 587 0.75 -0.32 3.83
N HIS A 588 -0.57 -0.47 3.95
CA HIS A 588 -1.22 -1.54 4.72
C HIS A 588 -0.72 -1.58 6.17
N GLY A 589 -0.71 -0.45 6.88
CA GLY A 589 -0.26 -0.40 8.28
C GLY A 589 1.23 -0.73 8.46
N SER A 590 2.06 -0.30 7.50
CA SER A 590 3.51 -0.54 7.47
C SER A 590 3.90 -2.02 7.31
N HIS A 591 3.03 -2.84 6.72
CA HIS A 591 3.30 -4.23 6.35
C HIS A 591 3.85 -4.39 4.92
N ARG A 592 3.83 -3.32 4.10
CA ARG A 592 4.39 -3.30 2.74
C ARG A 592 5.17 -2.01 2.50
N ARG A 593 6.34 -2.13 1.88
CA ARG A 593 7.25 -1.00 1.64
C ARG A 593 7.85 -1.04 0.24
N GLY A 594 7.94 0.12 -0.41
CA GLY A 594 8.57 0.31 -1.71
C GLY A 594 7.64 0.07 -2.89
N PHE A 595 7.87 0.82 -3.98
CA PHE A 595 7.09 0.78 -5.23
C PHE A 595 6.97 -0.64 -5.80
N ASP A 596 8.09 -1.37 -5.84
CA ASP A 596 8.16 -2.69 -6.46
C ASP A 596 7.29 -3.73 -5.73
N THR A 597 7.23 -3.66 -4.40
CA THR A 597 6.34 -4.49 -3.57
C THR A 597 4.87 -4.23 -3.91
N CYS A 598 4.49 -2.96 -4.05
CA CYS A 598 3.12 -2.61 -4.40
C CYS A 598 2.76 -3.15 -5.79
N LEU A 599 3.71 -3.07 -6.73
CA LEU A 599 3.53 -3.49 -8.11
C LEU A 599 3.36 -4.99 -8.28
N ALA A 600 3.88 -5.80 -7.35
CA ALA A 600 3.70 -7.25 -7.35
C ALA A 600 2.21 -7.66 -7.23
N CYS A 601 1.41 -6.89 -6.46
CA CYS A 601 -0.03 -7.13 -6.33
C CYS A 601 -0.84 -6.17 -7.21
N HIS A 602 -0.60 -4.87 -7.08
CA HIS A 602 -1.36 -3.83 -7.75
C HIS A 602 -0.94 -3.61 -9.21
N GLY A 603 0.12 -4.26 -9.69
CA GLY A 603 0.37 -4.37 -11.14
C GLY A 603 -0.60 -5.33 -11.84
N THR A 604 -1.43 -6.05 -11.08
CA THR A 604 -2.34 -7.07 -11.59
C THR A 604 -3.54 -6.47 -12.28
N ALA A 605 -3.75 -6.86 -13.54
CA ALA A 605 -4.94 -6.50 -14.27
C ALA A 605 -6.19 -7.19 -13.69
N GLY A 606 -7.28 -6.42 -13.57
CA GLY A 606 -8.54 -6.92 -13.01
C GLY A 606 -8.49 -7.19 -11.50
N ALA A 607 -7.49 -6.67 -10.78
CA ALA A 607 -7.51 -6.62 -9.33
C ALA A 607 -8.54 -5.59 -8.86
N GLU A 608 -9.41 -6.00 -7.94
CA GLU A 608 -10.56 -5.20 -7.51
C GLU A 608 -10.46 -4.82 -6.03
N ASP A 609 -11.15 -3.75 -5.65
CA ASP A 609 -11.30 -3.38 -4.26
C ASP A 609 -12.25 -4.34 -3.52
N ARG A 610 -12.13 -4.41 -2.19
CA ARG A 610 -12.57 -5.56 -1.39
C ARG A 610 -14.03 -5.71 -0.93
N PRO A 611 -15.02 -4.84 -1.15
CA PRO A 611 -15.99 -4.71 -0.07
C PRO A 611 -17.34 -5.40 -0.28
N GLN A 612 -17.43 -6.55 -0.93
CA GLN A 612 -18.72 -7.28 -0.98
C GLN A 612 -18.70 -8.75 -0.61
N TYR A 613 -17.55 -9.42 -0.64
CA TYR A 613 -17.51 -10.87 -0.38
C TYR A 613 -17.14 -11.24 1.06
N VAL A 614 -16.69 -10.27 1.88
CA VAL A 614 -16.18 -10.54 3.24
C VAL A 614 -17.28 -10.45 4.32
N ALA A 615 -18.13 -9.42 4.30
CA ALA A 615 -19.20 -9.22 5.27
C ALA A 615 -20.29 -8.27 4.77
N ALA A 616 -21.49 -8.36 5.37
CA ALA A 616 -22.67 -7.56 4.99
C ALA A 616 -22.50 -6.05 5.18
N ASN A 617 -21.65 -5.63 6.12
CA ASN A 617 -21.43 -4.23 6.46
C ASN A 617 -20.23 -3.62 5.73
N ALA A 618 -19.64 -4.33 4.77
CA ALA A 618 -18.58 -3.82 3.93
C ALA A 618 -19.12 -2.72 2.98
N PRO A 619 -18.52 -1.52 2.92
CA PRO A 619 -19.01 -0.43 2.07
C PRO A 619 -18.84 -0.75 0.58
N ALA A 620 -19.91 -0.83 -0.21
CA ALA A 620 -19.79 -1.19 -1.63
C ALA A 620 -18.86 -0.24 -2.43
N THR A 621 -17.84 -0.80 -3.07
CA THR A 621 -16.99 -0.12 -4.09
C THR A 621 -17.00 -0.93 -5.37
N ASN A 622 -18.21 -1.22 -5.84
CA ASN A 622 -18.42 -1.90 -7.11
C ASN A 622 -17.64 -1.19 -8.20
N ASP A 623 -16.96 -1.99 -9.02
CA ASP A 623 -16.19 -1.49 -10.15
C ASP A 623 -15.00 -0.59 -9.75
N THR A 624 -14.61 -0.52 -8.47
CA THR A 624 -13.34 0.08 -8.07
C THR A 624 -12.24 -0.94 -8.26
N THR A 625 -11.35 -0.69 -9.23
CA THR A 625 -10.12 -1.47 -9.36
C THR A 625 -9.01 -0.92 -8.48
N ILE A 626 -8.14 -1.81 -8.01
CA ILE A 626 -6.88 -1.47 -7.33
C ILE A 626 -5.66 -1.70 -8.23
N ASP A 627 -5.85 -1.90 -9.54
CA ASP A 627 -4.79 -1.89 -10.55
C ASP A 627 -4.14 -0.49 -10.56
N PHE A 628 -2.81 -0.43 -10.44
CA PHE A 628 -2.01 0.79 -10.41
C PHE A 628 -2.24 1.69 -11.63
N ARG A 629 -2.60 1.14 -12.80
CA ARG A 629 -2.96 1.97 -13.96
C ARG A 629 -4.13 2.91 -13.69
N GLN A 630 -5.04 2.54 -12.80
CA GLN A 630 -6.17 3.36 -12.39
C GLN A 630 -5.96 3.97 -11.02
N MET A 631 -5.61 3.14 -10.03
CA MET A 631 -5.54 3.55 -8.63
C MET A 631 -4.52 4.68 -8.43
N LEU A 632 -3.32 4.55 -9.00
CA LEU A 632 -2.24 5.51 -8.81
C LEU A 632 -2.61 6.88 -9.41
N HIS A 633 -3.15 6.89 -10.62
CA HIS A 633 -3.58 8.12 -11.28
C HIS A 633 -4.77 8.76 -10.56
N LYS A 634 -5.78 7.99 -10.13
CA LYS A 634 -6.92 8.53 -9.39
C LYS A 634 -6.49 9.15 -8.06
N ILE A 635 -5.58 8.51 -7.32
CA ILE A 635 -5.03 9.07 -6.08
C ILE A 635 -4.34 10.40 -6.33
N HIS A 636 -3.49 10.50 -7.36
CA HIS A 636 -2.72 11.72 -7.63
C HIS A 636 -3.54 12.82 -8.34
N MET A 637 -4.55 12.45 -9.11
CA MET A 637 -5.55 13.40 -9.59
C MET A 637 -6.35 13.96 -8.43
N GLY A 638 -6.76 13.10 -7.49
CA GLY A 638 -7.37 13.48 -6.22
C GLY A 638 -8.46 14.54 -6.37
N SER A 639 -8.22 15.73 -5.81
CA SER A 639 -9.10 16.89 -5.89
C SER A 639 -9.38 17.45 -7.30
N ASP A 640 -8.51 17.15 -8.28
CA ASP A 640 -8.69 17.53 -9.69
C ASP A 640 -9.60 16.57 -10.48
N LEU A 641 -10.03 15.44 -9.88
CA LEU A 641 -11.03 14.56 -10.48
C LEU A 641 -12.41 15.23 -10.54
N THR A 642 -13.15 14.99 -11.62
CA THR A 642 -14.54 15.49 -11.73
C THR A 642 -15.44 14.83 -10.69
N ASN A 643 -15.22 13.54 -10.40
CA ASN A 643 -16.01 12.76 -9.43
C ASN A 643 -15.18 12.38 -8.19
N ALA A 644 -14.28 13.27 -7.75
CA ALA A 644 -13.35 13.04 -6.63
C ALA A 644 -14.03 12.46 -5.37
N SER A 645 -15.17 13.01 -4.97
CA SER A 645 -15.92 12.61 -3.76
C SER A 645 -16.52 11.20 -3.81
N THR A 646 -16.51 10.56 -4.98
CA THR A 646 -17.07 9.21 -5.17
C THR A 646 -15.99 8.13 -5.24
N TYR A 647 -14.72 8.52 -5.42
CA TYR A 647 -13.63 7.56 -5.48
C TYR A 647 -13.19 7.17 -4.07
N THR A 648 -13.48 5.93 -3.69
CA THR A 648 -13.17 5.35 -2.39
C THR A 648 -12.52 3.99 -2.58
N VAL A 649 -11.48 3.72 -1.80
CA VAL A 649 -10.85 2.41 -1.68
C VAL A 649 -11.02 1.93 -0.24
N VAL A 650 -11.50 0.70 -0.05
CA VAL A 650 -11.82 0.15 1.27
C VAL A 650 -10.67 -0.71 1.79
N GLY A 651 -9.99 -0.18 2.81
CA GLY A 651 -8.94 -0.86 3.56
C GLY A 651 -9.45 -1.55 4.83
N PHE A 652 -8.52 -2.06 5.64
CA PHE A 652 -8.81 -2.75 6.89
C PHE A 652 -9.12 -1.75 8.02
N GLY A 653 -10.11 -2.07 8.86
CA GLY A 653 -10.36 -1.41 10.14
C GLY A 653 -9.93 -2.28 11.33
N SER A 654 -9.93 -1.71 12.54
CA SER A 654 -9.68 -2.45 13.78
C SER A 654 -10.83 -3.41 14.10
N GLY A 655 -10.58 -4.70 14.33
CA GLY A 655 -11.65 -5.67 14.61
C GLY A 655 -12.30 -6.30 13.37
N TYR A 656 -11.53 -6.43 12.29
CA TYR A 656 -11.82 -7.28 11.12
C TYR A 656 -12.29 -8.69 11.55
N PRO A 657 -13.19 -9.38 10.81
CA PRO A 657 -13.66 -9.17 9.43
C PRO A 657 -14.90 -8.30 9.25
N ASN A 658 -15.41 -7.66 10.31
CA ASN A 658 -16.62 -6.84 10.25
C ASN A 658 -16.33 -5.36 10.44
N ASN A 659 -15.09 -4.90 10.22
CA ASN A 659 -14.75 -3.50 10.31
C ASN A 659 -13.83 -3.11 9.16
N TYR A 660 -14.10 -1.95 8.57
CA TYR A 660 -13.54 -1.47 7.32
C TYR A 660 -13.20 0.00 7.44
N SER A 661 -12.11 0.41 6.80
CA SER A 661 -11.71 1.81 6.73
C SER A 661 -11.90 2.28 5.29
N ALA A 662 -12.79 3.25 5.07
CA ALA A 662 -12.92 3.90 3.78
C ALA A 662 -11.81 4.95 3.63
N HIS A 663 -11.02 4.85 2.56
CA HIS A 663 -10.03 5.84 2.20
C HIS A 663 -10.53 6.65 1.00
N THR A 664 -10.68 7.95 1.19
CA THR A 664 -10.97 8.90 0.11
C THR A 664 -9.70 9.66 -0.28
N TYR A 665 -9.69 10.18 -1.50
CA TYR A 665 -8.55 10.92 -2.05
C TYR A 665 -8.96 12.27 -2.63
N ASP A 666 -10.18 12.72 -2.33
CA ASP A 666 -10.78 13.96 -2.84
C ASP A 666 -10.09 15.23 -2.34
N LYS A 667 -9.20 15.08 -1.37
CA LYS A 667 -8.34 16.15 -0.81
C LYS A 667 -6.88 16.03 -1.23
N VAL A 668 -6.49 14.96 -1.92
CA VAL A 668 -5.12 14.81 -2.40
C VAL A 668 -4.88 15.79 -3.54
N GLY A 669 -3.74 16.48 -3.48
CA GLY A 669 -3.24 17.32 -4.56
C GLY A 669 -1.86 16.84 -5.02
N PHE A 670 -1.57 16.98 -6.31
CA PHE A 670 -0.25 16.67 -6.86
C PHE A 670 0.64 17.90 -6.84
N PRO A 671 1.80 17.88 -6.15
CA PRO A 671 2.56 19.11 -5.86
C PRO A 671 3.32 19.70 -7.05
N VAL A 672 3.35 19.00 -8.20
CA VAL A 672 4.13 19.41 -9.39
C VAL A 672 3.56 20.67 -10.05
N MET A 673 4.47 21.58 -10.40
CA MET A 673 4.18 22.88 -10.99
C MET A 673 5.11 23.18 -12.18
N PRO A 674 4.59 23.80 -13.26
CA PRO A 674 3.17 23.86 -13.62
C PRO A 674 2.67 22.50 -14.15
N GLY A 675 1.35 22.35 -14.22
CA GLY A 675 0.70 21.25 -14.95
C GLY A 675 0.30 20.04 -14.11
N GLY A 676 0.73 19.93 -12.85
CA GLY A 676 0.30 18.85 -11.97
C GLY A 676 0.55 17.47 -12.58
N THR A 677 -0.45 16.60 -12.48
CA THR A 677 -0.42 15.21 -12.97
C THR A 677 -0.20 15.07 -14.48
N LYS A 678 -0.32 16.16 -15.25
CA LYS A 678 -0.05 16.18 -16.70
C LYS A 678 1.44 16.03 -17.03
N GLN A 679 2.31 16.23 -16.04
CA GLN A 679 3.76 16.05 -16.20
C GLN A 679 4.13 14.56 -16.08
N CYS A 680 3.75 13.77 -17.09
CA CYS A 680 3.88 12.31 -17.09
C CYS A 680 5.31 11.82 -16.79
N ALA A 681 6.32 12.54 -17.27
CA ALA A 681 7.72 12.20 -17.03
C ALA A 681 8.09 12.16 -15.54
N LYS A 682 7.36 12.89 -14.67
CA LYS A 682 7.64 12.88 -13.23
C LYS A 682 7.48 11.50 -12.61
N CYS A 683 6.50 10.72 -13.08
CA CYS A 683 6.27 9.36 -12.58
C CYS A 683 6.89 8.31 -13.52
N HIS A 684 6.77 8.50 -14.83
CA HIS A 684 7.22 7.51 -15.81
C HIS A 684 8.73 7.56 -16.09
N GLY A 685 9.40 8.65 -15.74
CA GLY A 685 10.83 8.90 -15.95
C GLY A 685 11.12 9.71 -17.22
N ASP A 686 12.17 10.52 -17.16
CA ASP A 686 12.60 11.33 -18.29
C ASP A 686 12.98 10.47 -19.50
N GLY A 687 12.55 10.90 -20.69
CA GLY A 687 12.78 10.16 -21.94
C GLY A 687 11.97 8.87 -22.10
N ASN A 688 11.25 8.41 -21.07
CA ASN A 688 10.31 7.30 -21.22
C ASN A 688 9.12 7.78 -22.06
N THR A 689 8.75 7.00 -23.08
CA THR A 689 7.63 7.31 -23.99
C THR A 689 6.53 6.26 -23.98
N VAL A 690 6.65 5.21 -23.16
CA VAL A 690 5.67 4.11 -23.09
C VAL A 690 4.26 4.62 -22.74
N TRP A 691 4.16 5.67 -21.91
CA TRP A 691 2.88 6.29 -21.54
C TRP A 691 2.17 7.01 -22.68
N THR A 692 2.84 7.28 -23.81
CA THR A 692 2.22 7.93 -24.97
C THR A 692 1.29 6.99 -25.77
N ASN A 693 1.45 5.68 -25.58
CA ASN A 693 0.60 4.65 -26.18
C ASN A 693 0.49 3.46 -25.20
N PRO A 694 -0.57 3.41 -24.37
CA PRO A 694 -0.75 2.34 -23.40
C PRO A 694 -0.60 0.95 -24.04
N PRO A 695 0.31 0.09 -23.55
CA PRO A 695 0.58 -1.19 -24.20
C PRO A 695 -0.65 -2.12 -24.09
N SER A 696 -0.83 -2.96 -25.11
CA SER A 696 -1.86 -4.02 -25.11
C SER A 696 -1.62 -5.01 -23.98
N ARG A 697 -2.71 -5.51 -23.41
CA ARG A 697 -2.72 -6.53 -22.34
C ARG A 697 -3.42 -7.82 -22.80
N ASN A 698 -3.40 -8.07 -24.11
CA ASN A 698 -4.12 -9.17 -24.71
C ASN A 698 -3.52 -10.54 -24.35
N HIS A 699 -4.34 -11.47 -23.88
CA HIS A 699 -3.99 -12.88 -23.84
C HIS A 699 -3.98 -13.45 -25.27
N PRO A 700 -3.09 -14.39 -25.63
CA PRO A 700 -3.07 -15.01 -26.96
C PRO A 700 -4.39 -15.69 -27.38
N SER A 701 -5.18 -16.17 -26.42
CA SER A 701 -6.46 -16.85 -26.66
C SER A 701 -7.70 -16.03 -26.28
N GLN A 702 -7.56 -14.76 -25.87
CA GLN A 702 -8.74 -14.00 -25.45
C GLN A 702 -9.68 -13.71 -26.64
N PRO A 703 -11.01 -13.66 -26.39
CA PRO A 703 -11.99 -13.46 -27.45
C PRO A 703 -12.11 -12.01 -27.94
N LYS A 704 -11.69 -11.03 -27.13
CA LYS A 704 -11.83 -9.59 -27.39
C LYS A 704 -10.58 -8.86 -26.97
N ASP A 705 -10.22 -7.78 -27.66
CA ASP A 705 -9.12 -6.90 -27.29
C ASP A 705 -9.32 -6.25 -25.91
N THR A 706 -8.20 -5.97 -25.25
CA THR A 706 -8.16 -5.20 -24.02
C THR A 706 -8.39 -3.71 -24.30
N ARG A 707 -9.12 -3.05 -23.41
CA ARG A 707 -9.41 -1.62 -23.46
C ARG A 707 -8.31 -0.80 -22.79
N SER A 708 -7.08 -0.93 -23.30
CA SER A 708 -5.88 -0.36 -22.66
C SER A 708 -5.92 1.17 -22.55
N TRP A 709 -6.54 1.87 -23.50
CA TRP A 709 -6.68 3.32 -23.47
C TRP A 709 -7.73 3.75 -22.44
N LEU A 710 -8.94 3.19 -22.50
CA LEU A 710 -10.04 3.50 -21.59
C LEU A 710 -9.62 3.28 -20.14
N VAL A 711 -8.97 2.16 -19.84
CA VAL A 711 -8.47 1.86 -18.48
C VAL A 711 -7.50 2.93 -18.00
N ALA A 712 -6.56 3.37 -18.83
CA ALA A 712 -5.60 4.40 -18.45
C ALA A 712 -6.25 5.80 -18.37
N CYS A 713 -7.01 6.20 -19.39
CA CYS A 713 -7.52 7.57 -19.53
C CYS A 713 -8.69 7.87 -18.58
N SER A 714 -9.55 6.90 -18.28
CA SER A 714 -10.67 7.07 -17.32
C SER A 714 -10.23 7.23 -15.87
N SER A 715 -8.95 7.00 -15.60
CA SER A 715 -8.36 7.26 -14.29
C SER A 715 -8.23 8.76 -13.99
N CYS A 716 -8.00 9.60 -15.02
CA CYS A 716 -7.92 11.06 -14.89
C CYS A 716 -9.12 11.78 -15.52
N HIS A 717 -9.67 11.24 -16.60
CA HIS A 717 -10.83 11.79 -17.32
C HIS A 717 -12.10 11.04 -16.90
N ASP A 718 -12.59 11.35 -15.71
CA ASP A 718 -13.63 10.58 -15.03
C ASP A 718 -15.04 11.18 -15.14
N SER A 719 -15.23 12.29 -15.87
CA SER A 719 -16.54 12.88 -16.11
C SER A 719 -17.44 11.98 -16.98
N ASP A 720 -18.75 12.11 -16.84
CA ASP A 720 -19.72 11.31 -17.61
C ASP A 720 -19.56 11.52 -19.12
N ALA A 721 -19.28 12.76 -19.55
CA ALA A 721 -19.03 13.07 -20.96
C ALA A 721 -17.73 12.43 -21.48
N ALA A 722 -16.67 12.39 -20.66
CA ALA A 722 -15.43 11.72 -21.04
C ALA A 722 -15.61 10.20 -21.15
N LYS A 723 -16.29 9.59 -20.18
CA LYS A 723 -16.64 8.16 -20.20
C LYS A 723 -17.47 7.81 -21.44
N ALA A 724 -18.55 8.55 -21.71
CA ALA A 724 -19.38 8.35 -22.89
C ALA A 724 -18.59 8.52 -24.20
N HIS A 725 -17.65 9.47 -24.26
CA HIS A 725 -16.75 9.62 -25.40
C HIS A 725 -15.88 8.37 -25.61
N MET A 726 -15.20 7.89 -24.56
CA MET A 726 -14.35 6.70 -24.63
C MET A 726 -15.15 5.44 -25.02
N ASP A 727 -16.35 5.27 -24.47
CA ASP A 727 -17.25 4.17 -24.82
C ASP A 727 -17.67 4.23 -26.29
N ALA A 728 -17.99 5.42 -26.81
CA ALA A 728 -18.30 5.61 -28.23
C ALA A 728 -17.11 5.34 -29.16
N GLN A 729 -15.87 5.41 -28.64
CA GLN A 729 -14.64 5.06 -29.36
C GLN A 729 -14.20 3.60 -29.12
N THR A 730 -15.03 2.78 -28.47
CA THR A 730 -14.77 1.37 -28.24
C THR A 730 -15.77 0.54 -29.04
N SER A 731 -15.31 -0.36 -29.90
CA SER A 731 -16.20 -1.17 -30.74
C SER A 731 -17.13 -2.04 -29.88
N PRO A 732 -18.46 -1.85 -29.94
CA PRO A 732 -19.40 -2.72 -29.23
C PRO A 732 -19.56 -4.07 -29.96
N ILE A 733 -19.24 -4.12 -31.26
CA ILE A 733 -19.39 -5.31 -32.10
C ILE A 733 -18.13 -6.17 -31.96
N GLY A 734 -18.20 -7.13 -31.04
CA GLY A 734 -17.37 -8.34 -31.04
C GLY A 734 -15.90 -8.17 -30.64
N SER A 735 -15.19 -7.15 -31.12
CA SER A 735 -13.73 -7.08 -30.97
C SER A 735 -13.25 -6.36 -29.72
N GLY A 736 -14.02 -5.42 -29.14
CA GLY A 736 -13.56 -4.62 -28.00
C GLY A 736 -12.43 -3.63 -28.33
N THR A 737 -12.07 -3.49 -29.60
CA THR A 737 -10.98 -2.64 -30.08
C THR A 737 -11.30 -1.16 -29.91
N GLU A 738 -10.31 -0.37 -29.48
CA GLU A 738 -10.42 1.07 -29.26
C GLU A 738 -9.89 1.85 -30.47
N SER A 739 -10.61 2.89 -30.91
CA SER A 739 -10.18 3.83 -31.95
C SER A 739 -9.41 5.03 -31.40
N CYS A 740 -9.10 5.07 -30.10
CA CYS A 740 -8.49 6.22 -29.41
C CYS A 740 -7.20 6.70 -30.10
N ALA A 741 -6.34 5.78 -30.54
CA ALA A 741 -5.07 6.08 -31.19
C ALA A 741 -5.20 6.85 -32.52
N VAL A 742 -6.37 6.83 -33.17
CA VAL A 742 -6.63 7.59 -34.41
C VAL A 742 -6.47 9.10 -34.16
N CYS A 743 -6.96 9.57 -33.00
CA CYS A 743 -6.95 10.98 -32.60
C CYS A 743 -5.88 11.29 -31.54
N HIS A 744 -5.64 10.37 -30.61
CA HIS A 744 -4.76 10.55 -29.44
C HIS A 744 -3.40 9.86 -29.56
N GLY A 745 -3.15 9.13 -30.66
CA GLY A 745 -1.85 8.50 -30.90
C GLY A 745 -0.72 9.50 -31.14
N VAL A 746 0.52 9.03 -31.04
CA VAL A 746 1.72 9.85 -31.27
C VAL A 746 1.69 10.54 -32.63
N GLY A 747 2.05 11.82 -32.68
CA GLY A 747 2.09 12.63 -33.90
C GLY A 747 0.73 13.16 -34.38
N LYS A 748 -0.36 12.90 -33.63
CA LYS A 748 -1.68 13.48 -33.90
C LYS A 748 -1.86 14.83 -33.20
N GLU A 749 -2.76 15.66 -33.73
CA GLU A 749 -3.12 16.97 -33.17
C GLU A 749 -3.63 16.89 -31.71
N TRP A 750 -4.28 15.78 -31.36
CA TRP A 750 -4.83 15.54 -30.02
C TRP A 750 -4.03 14.48 -29.26
N SER A 751 -2.77 14.25 -29.64
CA SER A 751 -1.93 13.26 -28.97
C SER A 751 -1.76 13.55 -27.48
N VAL A 752 -1.54 12.50 -26.68
CA VAL A 752 -1.30 12.60 -25.24
C VAL A 752 -0.18 13.61 -24.94
N THR A 753 0.90 13.56 -25.71
CA THR A 753 2.04 14.45 -25.56
C THR A 753 1.68 15.91 -25.90
N GLU A 754 0.91 16.18 -26.95
CA GLU A 754 0.54 17.57 -27.27
C GLU A 754 -0.46 18.17 -26.27
N ARG A 755 -1.38 17.37 -25.71
CA ARG A 755 -2.44 17.86 -24.82
C ARG A 755 -2.05 17.92 -23.34
N HIS A 756 -1.03 17.18 -22.93
CA HIS A 756 -0.53 17.18 -21.55
C HIS A 756 0.80 17.91 -21.35
N LYS A 757 1.39 18.52 -22.40
CA LYS A 757 2.51 19.45 -22.22
C LYS A 757 2.11 20.59 -21.30
N ALA A 758 2.92 20.84 -20.27
CA ALA A 758 2.85 22.08 -19.52
C ALA A 758 3.11 23.26 -20.46
N GLN A 759 2.15 24.20 -20.51
CA GLN A 759 2.26 25.46 -21.27
C GLN A 759 2.94 26.55 -20.47
#